data_AF-B8ICT7-F1
#
_entry.id   AF-B8ICT7-F1
#
_cell.length_a   1.000
_cell.length_b   1.000
_cell.length_c   1.000
_cell.angle_alpha   90.00
_cell.angle_beta   90.00
_cell.angle_gamma   90.00
#
_symmetry.space_group_name_H-M   'P 1'
#
loop_
_entity.id
_entity.type
_entity.pdbx_description
1 polymer ?
#
loop_
_entity_poly.entity_id
_entity_poly.type
_entity_poly.pdbx_seq_one_letter_code
_entity_poly.pdbx_strand_id
1 'polypeptide(L)'
;MCTDHAESAPTEAVAFEELLSELAQETAEHGAAPRERVFDDEADLLESPGGFPERSTTPISKDAIDLLIAAEVSSEAAYRAKFSHPIWPGGQSGVTIGIGYDVGTVSPAVLAQDWSEELSRELIQRLAASCGVLGPAAAHAIPKLRDITVPFETANRVFAARSVPQFVARTERALKNTRLLHPHCLGALVSLAYNRGPAFSKDGDRFREMRAIRDHMIDRRFDLIPGEFRSMKRLWAGNPKLRGLLLRREAEAKLFERGLAAGSARPESAALEAIPAGAPAAPEAAGLEGLFSTIGGWLRSVVQEPTRDHVMFALSRPDRDDGPIERDEHYVAVRVLAARIVNARRWTSLYHGAVHATCSMLYEGLGQDRIERQAVLAPDGFRDIDPKGPGKLLQVDRPLFGPMPYRGDLRLSIALFSVKSSDLAGPYLSLISDLSQTVSSGFLSAAQPFVAPVKKASDLLFGTSDAASLECGTVRGFEPLKAGIWVSIGARRDEIGSTDGFSLDPEDFRLLDADGQPFEDYPYLVFEIQRLRERDNWMEIPNLKTAWDALTTALAAGKLDEAKAAEQAFRRLCLAGGDLTERDATRLAAKAERKLALLADGTTEAPPLESLRSLDLYDDAPEAPVPLDEDAHTDPEAPLPEAPEPGLEAVRPWRVAEALLVLRRQVNARAPHRSKASDGTIGDAAHAVRTSDHNPWIVDAGTGVVTGMDLTHDPAGGCDAGALAEALRAGRDPRIKYVIWNRQIFSATVNPWTWRSYTGRNPHNKHVHISVREDKDHYDQASEWSL
;
A
#
# COMPACT_ATOMS: atom_id res chain seq x y z
N MET A 1 -34.75 61.30 -28.52
CA MET A 1 -33.52 60.61 -28.95
C MET A 1 -32.95 59.91 -27.73
N CYS A 2 -33.40 58.67 -27.47
CA CYS A 2 -32.75 57.79 -26.50
C CYS A 2 -31.64 57.06 -27.25
N THR A 3 -30.40 57.19 -26.78
CA THR A 3 -29.26 56.43 -27.29
C THR A 3 -29.16 55.14 -26.51
N ASP A 4 -29.32 54.02 -27.23
CA ASP A 4 -29.13 52.66 -26.73
C ASP A 4 -27.71 52.48 -26.18
N HIS A 5 -27.62 52.09 -24.90
CA HIS A 5 -26.43 51.46 -24.38
C HIS A 5 -26.47 49.98 -24.79
N ALA A 6 -25.60 49.62 -25.73
CA ALA A 6 -25.31 48.22 -26.02
C ALA A 6 -24.65 47.60 -24.78
N GLU A 7 -25.41 46.81 -24.03
CA GLU A 7 -24.87 45.87 -23.05
C GLU A 7 -23.92 44.91 -23.78
N SER A 8 -22.64 44.95 -23.41
CA SER A 8 -21.67 43.95 -23.81
C SER A 8 -22.14 42.60 -23.24
N ALA A 9 -22.46 41.66 -24.12
CA ALA A 9 -22.73 40.28 -23.76
C ALA A 9 -21.63 39.76 -22.80
N PRO A 10 -21.99 39.02 -21.74
CA PRO A 10 -20.99 38.41 -20.86
C PRO A 10 -20.12 37.49 -21.73
N THR A 11 -18.82 37.75 -21.73
CA THR A 11 -17.83 36.89 -22.37
C THR A 11 -18.01 35.51 -21.74
N GLU A 12 -18.39 34.50 -22.54
CA GLU A 12 -18.51 33.12 -22.05
C GLU A 12 -17.21 32.77 -21.32
N ALA A 13 -17.33 32.40 -20.05
CA ALA A 13 -16.18 32.10 -19.22
C ALA A 13 -15.49 30.85 -19.79
N VAL A 14 -14.33 31.04 -20.43
CA VAL A 14 -13.54 29.97 -21.06
C VAL A 14 -13.37 28.80 -20.08
N ALA A 15 -13.73 27.60 -20.54
CA ALA A 15 -13.67 26.40 -19.72
C ALA A 15 -12.21 25.99 -19.46
N PHE A 16 -11.96 25.26 -18.37
CA PHE A 16 -10.62 24.75 -18.06
C PHE A 16 -10.10 23.82 -19.17
N GLU A 17 -10.97 22.98 -19.74
CA GLU A 17 -10.63 22.06 -20.83
C GLU A 17 -10.19 22.79 -22.09
N GLU A 18 -10.84 23.92 -22.41
CA GLU A 18 -10.48 24.77 -23.55
C GLU A 18 -9.10 25.40 -23.33
N LEU A 19 -8.86 25.97 -22.14
CA LEU A 19 -7.54 26.51 -21.78
C LEU A 19 -6.44 25.45 -21.79
N LEU A 20 -6.75 24.23 -21.34
CA LEU A 20 -5.82 23.10 -21.36
C LEU A 20 -5.48 22.69 -22.79
N SER A 21 -6.49 22.63 -23.67
CA SER A 21 -6.30 22.35 -25.10
C SER A 21 -5.48 23.44 -25.79
N GLU A 22 -5.78 24.71 -25.53
CA GLU A 22 -5.01 25.84 -26.07
C GLU A 22 -3.55 25.83 -25.58
N LEU A 23 -3.33 25.54 -24.29
CA LEU A 23 -1.98 25.43 -23.73
C LEU A 23 -1.22 24.25 -24.34
N ALA A 24 -1.87 23.11 -24.54
CA ALA A 24 -1.27 21.96 -25.20
C ALA A 24 -0.91 22.29 -26.66
N GLN A 25 -1.76 22.99 -27.39
CA GLN A 25 -1.47 23.43 -28.75
C GLN A 25 -0.28 24.41 -28.79
N GLU A 26 -0.29 25.43 -27.93
CA GLU A 26 0.80 26.40 -27.81
C GLU A 26 2.14 25.70 -27.51
N THR A 27 2.12 24.73 -26.60
CA THR A 27 3.30 23.93 -26.23
C THR A 27 3.75 23.00 -27.37
N ALA A 28 2.82 22.47 -28.16
CA ALA A 28 3.16 21.68 -29.33
C ALA A 28 3.82 22.52 -30.43
N GLU A 29 3.35 23.74 -30.66
CA GLU A 29 3.84 24.64 -31.70
C GLU A 29 5.18 25.29 -31.34
N HIS A 30 5.28 25.82 -30.12
CA HIS A 30 6.39 26.68 -29.69
C HIS A 30 7.32 26.03 -28.66
N GLY A 31 7.01 24.82 -28.20
CA GLY A 31 7.73 24.13 -27.13
C GLY A 31 7.25 24.55 -25.74
N ALA A 32 7.74 23.85 -24.71
CA ALA A 32 7.47 24.22 -23.31
C ALA A 32 7.98 25.63 -23.03
N ALA A 33 7.16 26.43 -22.35
CA ALA A 33 7.59 27.75 -21.94
C ALA A 33 8.81 27.65 -21.00
N PRO A 34 9.80 28.56 -21.13
CA PRO A 34 11.01 28.49 -20.33
C PRO A 34 10.69 28.52 -18.84
N ARG A 35 11.38 27.68 -18.07
CA ARG A 35 11.26 27.72 -16.62
C ARG A 35 11.90 28.99 -16.09
N GLU A 36 11.21 29.62 -15.16
CA GLU A 36 11.65 30.87 -14.53
C GLU A 36 12.13 30.64 -13.11
N ARG A 37 12.58 29.41 -12.81
CA ARG A 37 13.17 29.07 -11.52
C ARG A 37 14.27 30.07 -11.22
N VAL A 38 14.16 30.72 -10.07
CA VAL A 38 15.24 31.52 -9.52
C VAL A 38 15.79 30.71 -8.35
N PHE A 39 16.91 30.04 -8.59
CA PHE A 39 17.65 29.33 -7.55
C PHE A 39 18.26 30.38 -6.62
N ASP A 40 17.98 30.29 -5.32
CA ASP A 40 18.42 31.30 -4.35
C ASP A 40 19.86 31.07 -3.89
N ASP A 41 20.30 29.81 -3.75
CA ASP A 41 21.63 29.47 -3.24
C ASP A 41 22.18 28.15 -3.84
N GLU A 42 23.48 27.91 -3.67
CA GLU A 42 24.13 26.62 -3.96
C GLU A 42 23.41 25.45 -3.26
N ALA A 43 22.75 25.70 -2.12
CA ALA A 43 21.94 24.73 -1.36
C ALA A 43 20.60 24.34 -2.03
N ASP A 44 20.07 25.16 -2.93
CA ASP A 44 18.89 24.82 -3.76
C ASP A 44 19.28 24.06 -5.04
N LEU A 45 20.54 24.22 -5.47
CA LEU A 45 21.13 23.57 -6.65
C LEU A 45 21.79 22.24 -6.32
N LEU A 46 22.31 22.12 -5.10
CA LEU A 46 22.92 20.94 -4.52
C LEU A 46 22.19 20.65 -3.21
N GLU A 47 21.14 19.85 -3.30
CA GLU A 47 20.58 19.18 -2.13
C GLU A 47 21.76 18.56 -1.33
N SER A 48 21.76 18.78 -0.01
CA SER A 48 22.91 18.56 0.88
C SER A 48 23.70 17.28 0.55
N PRO A 49 25.04 17.27 0.64
CA PRO A 49 25.83 16.07 0.36
C PRO A 49 25.37 14.93 1.28
N GLY A 50 24.54 14.02 0.75
CA GLY A 50 23.96 12.86 1.46
C GLY A 50 22.43 12.78 1.56
N GLY A 51 21.64 13.78 1.11
CA GLY A 51 20.18 13.75 1.19
C GLY A 51 19.48 13.42 -0.14
N PHE A 52 18.48 12.53 -0.12
CA PHE A 52 17.55 12.33 -1.25
C PHE A 52 16.35 13.28 -1.13
N PRO A 53 15.72 13.69 -2.25
CA PRO A 53 14.59 14.61 -2.19
C PRO A 53 13.39 14.02 -1.46
N GLU A 54 12.82 14.77 -0.52
CA GLU A 54 11.57 14.43 0.17
C GLU A 54 10.40 14.37 -0.83
N ARG A 55 9.53 13.36 -0.67
CA ARG A 55 8.38 13.11 -1.55
C ARG A 55 7.12 13.00 -0.72
N SER A 56 6.09 13.77 -1.08
CA SER A 56 4.80 13.77 -0.39
C SER A 56 3.84 12.76 -0.98
N THR A 57 3.05 12.11 -0.12
CA THR A 57 1.95 11.21 -0.53
C THR A 57 0.62 11.95 -0.71
N THR A 58 0.57 13.27 -0.48
CA THR A 58 -0.64 14.07 -0.67
C THR A 58 -1.02 14.11 -2.16
N PRO A 59 -2.22 13.64 -2.56
CA PRO A 59 -2.59 13.59 -3.96
C PRO A 59 -2.95 14.97 -4.52
N ILE A 60 -2.55 15.23 -5.76
CA ILE A 60 -3.14 16.28 -6.60
C ILE A 60 -4.10 15.64 -7.61
N SER A 61 -5.10 16.40 -8.07
CA SER A 61 -6.11 15.89 -9.00
C SER A 61 -5.52 15.49 -10.36
N LYS A 62 -6.19 14.59 -11.10
CA LYS A 62 -5.84 14.27 -12.49
C LYS A 62 -5.75 15.53 -13.37
N ASP A 63 -6.70 16.46 -13.25
CA ASP A 63 -6.68 17.72 -14.00
C ASP A 63 -5.41 18.55 -13.75
N ALA A 64 -4.82 18.45 -12.56
CA ALA A 64 -3.54 19.10 -12.25
C ALA A 64 -2.35 18.38 -12.90
N ILE A 65 -2.39 17.05 -12.98
CA ILE A 65 -1.39 16.24 -13.68
C ILE A 65 -1.47 16.54 -15.19
N ASP A 66 -2.67 16.57 -15.75
CA ASP A 66 -2.91 16.88 -17.16
C ASP A 66 -2.46 18.31 -17.49
N LEU A 67 -2.69 19.27 -16.59
CA LEU A 67 -2.15 20.63 -16.70
C LEU A 67 -0.62 20.67 -16.75
N LEU A 68 0.06 19.90 -15.89
CA LEU A 68 1.52 19.81 -15.92
C LEU A 68 2.01 19.18 -17.23
N ILE A 69 1.39 18.09 -17.69
CA ILE A 69 1.77 17.42 -18.95
C ILE A 69 1.54 18.37 -20.13
N ALA A 70 0.39 19.02 -20.20
CA ALA A 70 0.07 19.98 -21.26
C ALA A 70 1.08 21.13 -21.32
N ALA A 71 1.50 21.64 -20.16
CA ALA A 71 2.45 22.74 -20.06
C ALA A 71 3.91 22.36 -20.41
N GLU A 72 4.30 21.11 -20.17
CA GLU A 72 5.70 20.67 -20.29
C GLU A 72 5.97 19.91 -21.59
N VAL A 73 5.00 19.15 -22.10
CA VAL A 73 5.19 18.29 -23.29
C VAL A 73 3.99 18.25 -24.23
N SER A 74 2.95 19.07 -23.99
CA SER A 74 1.68 19.11 -24.72
C SER A 74 0.83 17.84 -24.58
N SER A 75 1.29 16.73 -25.14
CA SER A 75 0.58 15.44 -25.18
C SER A 75 1.57 14.30 -25.37
N GLU A 76 1.13 13.07 -25.18
CA GLU A 76 1.94 11.89 -25.49
C GLU A 76 2.42 11.86 -26.95
N ALA A 77 1.53 12.19 -27.90
CA ALA A 77 1.88 12.22 -29.32
C ALA A 77 2.97 13.27 -29.61
N ALA A 78 2.82 14.47 -29.04
CA ALA A 78 3.82 15.53 -29.16
C ALA A 78 5.14 15.14 -28.46
N TYR A 79 5.07 14.46 -27.32
CA TYR A 79 6.23 13.92 -26.63
C TYR A 79 7.04 13.00 -27.51
N ARG A 80 6.40 11.99 -28.09
CA ARG A 80 7.07 11.01 -28.97
C ARG A 80 7.73 11.69 -30.17
N ALA A 81 7.10 12.74 -30.70
CA ALA A 81 7.61 13.47 -31.86
C ALA A 81 8.75 14.46 -31.55
N LYS A 82 8.77 15.10 -30.37
CA LYS A 82 9.64 16.25 -30.10
C LYS A 82 10.44 16.19 -28.79
N PHE A 83 9.98 15.44 -27.79
CA PHE A 83 10.50 15.49 -26.42
C PHE A 83 11.06 14.15 -25.91
N SER A 84 11.09 13.12 -26.77
CA SER A 84 11.65 11.79 -26.47
C SER A 84 13.18 11.79 -26.35
N HIS A 85 13.85 12.88 -26.73
CA HIS A 85 15.29 13.05 -26.62
C HIS A 85 15.64 14.18 -25.66
N PRO A 86 16.82 14.16 -25.00
CA PRO A 86 17.27 15.28 -24.18
C PRO A 86 17.27 16.61 -24.93
N ILE A 87 16.66 17.63 -24.33
CA ILE A 87 16.55 18.99 -24.88
C ILE A 87 17.08 20.04 -23.91
N TRP A 88 17.32 21.23 -24.43
CA TRP A 88 17.47 22.43 -23.61
C TRP A 88 16.32 23.40 -23.93
N PRO A 89 15.37 23.61 -23.00
CA PRO A 89 14.19 24.45 -23.25
C PRO A 89 14.47 25.96 -23.19
N GLY A 90 15.72 26.36 -22.94
CA GLY A 90 16.14 27.76 -22.86
C GLY A 90 16.11 28.35 -21.44
N GLY A 91 16.45 29.64 -21.33
CA GLY A 91 16.52 30.36 -20.06
C GLY A 91 17.66 29.87 -19.17
N GLN A 92 17.39 29.67 -17.89
CA GLN A 92 18.33 29.13 -16.90
C GLN A 92 18.21 27.61 -16.71
N SER A 93 17.47 26.91 -17.58
CA SER A 93 17.27 25.47 -17.48
C SER A 93 18.55 24.69 -17.80
N GLY A 94 18.69 23.50 -17.24
CA GLY A 94 19.71 22.53 -17.62
C GLY A 94 19.28 21.64 -18.79
N VAL A 95 19.99 20.52 -18.96
CA VAL A 95 19.55 19.45 -19.86
C VAL A 95 18.28 18.83 -19.31
N THR A 96 17.21 18.80 -20.10
CA THR A 96 15.90 18.30 -19.70
C THR A 96 15.57 16.99 -20.41
N ILE A 97 15.10 16.01 -19.65
CA ILE A 97 14.61 14.71 -20.12
C ILE A 97 13.21 14.43 -19.60
N GLY A 98 12.50 13.46 -20.17
CA GLY A 98 11.17 13.08 -19.70
C GLY A 98 10.16 14.23 -19.69
N ILE A 99 9.22 14.22 -18.74
CA ILE A 99 8.22 15.28 -18.58
C ILE A 99 8.82 16.41 -17.73
N GLY A 100 9.75 17.16 -18.33
CA GLY A 100 10.37 18.31 -17.69
C GLY A 100 11.32 17.94 -16.54
N TYR A 101 11.98 16.78 -16.54
CA TYR A 101 13.00 16.49 -15.55
C TYR A 101 14.29 17.23 -15.89
N ASP A 102 14.69 18.23 -15.09
CA ASP A 102 15.87 19.06 -15.35
C ASP A 102 17.11 18.46 -14.66
N VAL A 103 17.92 17.77 -15.45
CA VAL A 103 19.15 17.08 -15.03
C VAL A 103 20.16 18.07 -14.44
N GLY A 104 20.17 19.32 -14.93
CA GLY A 104 21.09 20.35 -14.42
C GLY A 104 20.80 20.77 -12.98
N THR A 105 19.62 20.41 -12.45
CA THR A 105 19.18 20.82 -11.10
C THR A 105 19.25 19.70 -10.06
N VAL A 106 19.80 18.55 -10.42
CA VAL A 106 19.94 17.40 -9.52
C VAL A 106 21.38 16.94 -9.47
N SER A 107 21.76 16.27 -8.37
CA SER A 107 23.06 15.60 -8.26
C SER A 107 23.07 14.29 -9.07
N PRO A 108 24.25 13.77 -9.45
CA PRO A 108 24.37 12.46 -10.08
C PRO A 108 23.73 11.31 -9.27
N ALA A 109 23.76 11.39 -7.94
CA ALA A 109 23.16 10.39 -7.07
C ALA A 109 21.62 10.41 -7.14
N VAL A 110 21.02 11.60 -7.16
CA VAL A 110 19.57 11.77 -7.32
C VAL A 110 19.13 11.34 -8.70
N LEU A 111 19.86 11.73 -9.75
CA LEU A 111 19.59 11.27 -11.11
C LEU A 111 19.61 9.74 -11.21
N ALA A 112 20.61 9.08 -10.62
CA ALA A 112 20.70 7.63 -10.61
C ALA A 112 19.54 6.99 -9.83
N GLN A 113 19.16 7.55 -8.68
CA GLN A 113 18.03 7.05 -7.89
C GLN A 113 16.70 7.15 -8.66
N ASP A 114 16.46 8.28 -9.32
CA ASP A 114 15.19 8.53 -10.00
C ASP A 114 15.03 7.70 -11.28
N TRP A 115 16.13 7.36 -11.96
CA TRP A 115 16.11 6.79 -13.32
C TRP A 115 16.72 5.38 -13.45
N SER A 116 17.33 4.80 -12.42
CA SER A 116 18.00 3.47 -12.52
C SER A 116 17.09 2.30 -12.82
N GLU A 117 15.81 2.38 -12.45
CA GLU A 117 14.79 1.38 -12.79
C GLU A 117 14.37 1.46 -14.27
N GLU A 118 14.72 2.56 -14.96
CA GLU A 118 14.12 2.96 -16.23
C GLU A 118 15.13 3.18 -17.36
N LEU A 119 16.38 3.55 -17.02
CA LEU A 119 17.47 3.79 -17.95
C LEU A 119 18.70 2.96 -17.56
N SER A 120 19.48 2.54 -18.56
CA SER A 120 20.70 1.80 -18.31
C SER A 120 21.74 2.65 -17.56
N ARG A 121 22.60 1.98 -16.79
CA ARG A 121 23.68 2.63 -16.05
C ARG A 121 24.58 3.49 -16.94
N GLU A 122 24.81 3.07 -18.18
CA GLU A 122 25.59 3.81 -19.17
C GLU A 122 24.90 5.13 -19.56
N LEU A 123 23.59 5.09 -19.84
CA LEU A 123 22.83 6.30 -20.17
C LEU A 123 22.79 7.28 -19.00
N ILE A 124 22.61 6.77 -17.77
CA ILE A 124 22.65 7.59 -16.55
C ILE A 124 24.01 8.25 -16.35
N GLN A 125 25.12 7.54 -16.57
CA GLN A 125 26.46 8.12 -16.48
C GLN A 125 26.68 9.25 -17.49
N ARG A 126 26.17 9.09 -18.71
CA ARG A 126 26.25 10.13 -19.74
C ARG A 126 25.43 11.36 -19.38
N LEU A 127 24.21 11.16 -18.85
CA LEU A 127 23.34 12.24 -18.38
C LEU A 127 23.93 12.94 -17.15
N ALA A 128 24.56 12.19 -16.24
CA ALA A 128 25.18 12.71 -15.02
C ALA A 128 26.28 13.75 -15.28
N ALA A 129 26.93 13.71 -16.46
CA ALA A 129 27.89 14.74 -16.87
C ALA A 129 27.25 16.12 -17.09
N SER A 130 25.90 16.19 -17.16
CA SER A 130 25.13 17.43 -17.27
C SER A 130 24.52 17.89 -15.95
N CYS A 131 24.72 17.16 -14.85
CA CYS A 131 24.31 17.59 -13.51
C CYS A 131 25.06 18.86 -13.10
N GLY A 132 24.34 19.84 -12.55
CA GLY A 132 24.89 21.16 -12.19
C GLY A 132 25.16 22.10 -13.37
N VAL A 133 24.88 21.69 -14.62
CA VAL A 133 25.09 22.52 -15.82
C VAL A 133 23.79 23.22 -16.20
N LEU A 134 23.75 24.54 -16.08
CA LEU A 134 22.57 25.37 -16.33
C LEU A 134 22.78 26.42 -17.43
N GLY A 135 21.67 26.95 -17.93
CA GLY A 135 21.66 28.05 -18.89
C GLY A 135 22.31 27.69 -20.24
N PRO A 136 22.89 28.66 -20.98
CA PRO A 136 23.48 28.41 -22.29
C PRO A 136 24.57 27.33 -22.31
N ALA A 137 25.20 27.02 -21.18
CA ALA A 137 26.16 25.93 -21.07
C ALA A 137 25.51 24.56 -21.33
N ALA A 138 24.27 24.36 -20.87
CA ALA A 138 23.52 23.11 -21.07
C ALA A 138 23.21 22.85 -22.56
N ALA A 139 22.99 23.91 -23.34
CA ALA A 139 22.78 23.80 -24.78
C ALA A 139 23.94 23.11 -25.52
N HIS A 140 25.19 23.30 -25.05
CA HIS A 140 26.38 22.70 -25.63
C HIS A 140 26.51 21.19 -25.35
N ALA A 141 25.81 20.67 -24.33
CA ALA A 141 25.81 19.25 -23.99
C ALA A 141 24.86 18.44 -24.91
N ILE A 142 23.79 19.07 -25.42
CA ILE A 142 22.72 18.41 -26.18
C ILE A 142 23.22 17.57 -27.35
N PRO A 143 24.14 18.04 -28.24
CA PRO A 143 24.59 17.23 -29.37
C PRO A 143 25.16 15.85 -28.99
N LYS A 144 25.73 15.71 -27.78
CA LYS A 144 26.31 14.46 -27.27
C LYS A 144 25.29 13.51 -26.63
N LEU A 145 24.05 13.95 -26.47
CA LEU A 145 22.98 13.25 -25.77
C LEU A 145 21.75 12.98 -26.65
N ARG A 146 21.74 13.45 -27.91
CA ARG A 146 20.59 13.31 -28.82
C ARG A 146 20.24 11.88 -29.19
N ASP A 147 21.19 10.96 -29.08
CA ASP A 147 21.00 9.53 -29.29
C ASP A 147 20.30 8.84 -28.11
N ILE A 148 20.19 9.51 -26.96
CA ILE A 148 19.41 8.99 -25.83
C ILE A 148 17.93 9.17 -26.14
N THR A 149 17.18 8.07 -26.07
CA THR A 149 15.72 8.08 -26.19
C THR A 149 15.09 7.68 -24.86
N VAL A 150 14.19 8.51 -24.38
CA VAL A 150 13.35 8.26 -23.21
C VAL A 150 11.93 7.99 -23.71
N PRO A 151 11.40 6.75 -23.58
CA PRO A 151 10.02 6.45 -23.93
C PRO A 151 9.04 7.26 -23.07
N PHE A 152 7.85 7.57 -23.61
CA PHE A 152 6.84 8.34 -22.88
C PHE A 152 6.39 7.63 -21.60
N GLU A 153 6.27 6.31 -21.66
CA GLU A 153 5.85 5.46 -20.55
C GLU A 153 6.84 5.56 -19.39
N THR A 154 8.13 5.47 -19.70
CA THR A 154 9.22 5.68 -18.76
C THR A 154 9.21 7.10 -18.20
N ALA A 155 9.10 8.10 -19.07
CA ALA A 155 9.01 9.50 -18.65
C ALA A 155 7.82 9.76 -17.72
N ASN A 156 6.66 9.15 -18.00
CA ASN A 156 5.44 9.30 -17.22
C ASN A 156 5.52 8.56 -15.88
N ARG A 157 6.15 7.38 -15.82
CA ARG A 157 6.40 6.67 -14.55
C ARG A 157 7.29 7.48 -13.62
N VAL A 158 8.43 7.98 -14.11
CA VAL A 158 9.32 8.83 -13.31
C VAL A 158 8.61 10.12 -12.90
N PHE A 159 7.87 10.74 -13.82
CA PHE A 159 7.11 11.95 -13.53
C PHE A 159 6.07 11.74 -12.40
N ALA A 160 5.28 10.66 -12.47
CA ALA A 160 4.26 10.34 -11.48
C ALA A 160 4.83 9.85 -10.14
N ALA A 161 5.86 9.00 -10.16
CA ALA A 161 6.41 8.37 -8.95
C ALA A 161 7.49 9.20 -8.25
N ARG A 162 8.14 10.12 -8.97
CA ARG A 162 9.29 10.89 -8.46
C ARG A 162 9.02 12.40 -8.52
N SER A 163 8.78 12.95 -9.71
CA SER A 163 8.73 14.41 -9.90
C SER A 163 7.51 15.07 -9.24
N VAL A 164 6.30 14.54 -9.45
CA VAL A 164 5.09 15.11 -8.86
C VAL A 164 5.14 15.08 -7.32
N PRO A 165 5.41 13.94 -6.66
CA PRO A 165 5.54 13.88 -5.19
C PRO A 165 6.59 14.83 -4.61
N GLN A 166 7.72 15.02 -5.31
CA GLN A 166 8.77 15.95 -4.90
C GLN A 166 8.27 17.41 -4.93
N PHE A 167 7.54 17.81 -5.97
CA PHE A 167 6.99 19.16 -6.08
C PHE A 167 5.79 19.40 -5.17
N VAL A 168 5.03 18.37 -4.82
CA VAL A 168 4.02 18.45 -3.76
C VAL A 168 4.71 18.74 -2.43
N ALA A 169 5.74 17.98 -2.05
CA ALA A 169 6.48 18.20 -0.79
C ALA A 169 7.10 19.61 -0.73
N ARG A 170 7.73 20.06 -1.82
CA ARG A 170 8.30 21.43 -1.92
C ARG A 170 7.22 22.51 -1.75
N THR A 171 6.01 22.29 -2.25
CA THR A 171 4.88 23.22 -2.11
C THR A 171 4.33 23.23 -0.69
N GLU A 172 4.15 22.05 -0.08
CA GLU A 172 3.71 21.91 1.32
C GLU A 172 4.68 22.51 2.32
N ARG A 173 5.98 22.43 2.06
CA ARG A 173 7.01 23.09 2.87
C ARG A 173 6.95 24.62 2.76
N ALA A 174 6.61 25.14 1.58
CA ALA A 174 6.61 26.57 1.33
C ALA A 174 5.30 27.27 1.74
N LEU A 175 4.20 26.54 1.85
CA LEU A 175 2.86 27.10 2.10
C LEU A 175 2.18 26.40 3.28
N LYS A 176 1.67 27.20 4.23
CA LYS A 176 0.84 26.68 5.34
C LYS A 176 -0.55 26.28 4.83
N ASN A 177 -1.26 25.47 5.61
CA ASN A 177 -2.67 25.11 5.38
C ASN A 177 -2.97 24.37 4.05
N THR A 178 -1.97 23.83 3.37
CA THR A 178 -2.12 23.04 2.13
C THR A 178 -3.04 21.83 2.30
N ARG A 179 -3.04 21.20 3.48
CA ARG A 179 -3.96 20.10 3.85
C ARG A 179 -5.45 20.46 3.89
N LEU A 180 -5.79 21.76 3.87
CA LEU A 180 -7.18 22.24 3.82
C LEU A 180 -7.67 22.42 2.38
N LEU A 181 -6.79 22.32 1.39
CA LEU A 181 -7.11 22.55 0.00
C LEU A 181 -7.67 21.30 -0.66
N HIS A 182 -8.63 21.49 -1.56
CA HIS A 182 -9.05 20.47 -2.52
C HIS A 182 -7.85 20.05 -3.40
N PRO A 183 -7.75 18.79 -3.87
CA PRO A 183 -6.65 18.35 -4.75
C PRO A 183 -6.46 19.18 -6.03
N HIS A 184 -7.52 19.81 -6.55
CA HIS A 184 -7.41 20.80 -7.64
C HIS A 184 -6.68 22.07 -7.20
N CYS A 185 -7.02 22.62 -6.04
CA CYS A 185 -6.38 23.81 -5.46
C CYS A 185 -4.90 23.57 -5.17
N LEU A 186 -4.58 22.44 -4.52
CA LEU A 186 -3.18 22.06 -4.28
C LEU A 186 -2.43 21.85 -5.60
N GLY A 187 -3.05 21.16 -6.56
CA GLY A 187 -2.49 20.92 -7.88
C GLY A 187 -2.14 22.20 -8.66
N ALA A 188 -2.98 23.23 -8.59
CA ALA A 188 -2.69 24.53 -9.20
C ALA A 188 -1.45 25.21 -8.57
N LEU A 189 -1.30 25.16 -7.24
CA LEU A 189 -0.11 25.66 -6.54
C LEU A 189 1.15 24.85 -6.86
N VAL A 190 1.00 23.53 -6.98
CA VAL A 190 2.10 22.63 -7.41
C VAL A 190 2.54 22.96 -8.84
N SER A 191 1.61 23.23 -9.76
CA SER A 191 1.95 23.67 -11.12
C SER A 191 2.71 25.00 -11.12
N LEU A 192 2.35 25.95 -10.26
CA LEU A 192 3.09 27.20 -10.09
C LEU A 192 4.51 26.94 -9.61
N ALA A 193 4.67 26.13 -8.56
CA ALA A 193 5.96 25.77 -7.99
C ALA A 193 6.81 24.97 -8.99
N TYR A 194 6.22 24.13 -9.83
CA TYR A 194 6.90 23.39 -10.88
C TYR A 194 7.58 24.32 -11.90
N ASN A 195 6.87 25.38 -12.29
CA ASN A 195 7.30 26.36 -13.28
C ASN A 195 8.26 27.43 -12.72
N ARG A 196 7.96 27.98 -11.54
CA ARG A 196 8.66 29.14 -10.96
C ARG A 196 9.54 28.80 -9.75
N GLY A 197 9.51 27.55 -9.28
CA GLY A 197 10.10 27.14 -8.00
C GLY A 197 9.20 27.49 -6.80
N PRO A 198 9.48 26.96 -5.60
CA PRO A 198 8.71 27.22 -4.38
C PRO A 198 9.01 28.61 -3.75
N ALA A 199 9.20 29.65 -4.57
CA ALA A 199 9.67 30.99 -4.20
C ALA A 199 8.60 31.89 -3.54
N PHE A 200 7.73 31.32 -2.71
CA PHE A 200 6.60 32.00 -2.08
C PHE A 200 6.99 33.04 -1.03
N SER A 201 8.23 33.02 -0.56
CA SER A 201 8.77 33.99 0.42
C SER A 201 9.78 34.97 -0.16
N LYS A 202 10.11 34.86 -1.45
CA LYS A 202 11.17 35.65 -2.07
C LYS A 202 10.77 37.11 -2.24
N ASP A 203 11.71 38.02 -1.99
CA ASP A 203 11.52 39.46 -2.14
C ASP A 203 11.59 39.94 -3.59
N GLY A 204 11.06 41.15 -3.84
CA GLY A 204 11.06 41.81 -5.15
C GLY A 204 9.69 41.82 -5.85
N ASP A 205 9.50 42.79 -6.74
CA ASP A 205 8.19 43.01 -7.40
C ASP A 205 7.72 41.79 -8.19
N ARG A 206 8.65 41.03 -8.78
CA ARG A 206 8.33 39.85 -9.58
C ARG A 206 7.69 38.69 -8.80
N PHE A 207 7.89 38.62 -7.48
CA PHE A 207 7.32 37.58 -6.61
C PHE A 207 6.13 38.07 -5.79
N ARG A 208 5.64 39.27 -6.07
CA ARG A 208 4.56 39.93 -5.31
C ARG A 208 3.32 39.05 -5.19
N GLU A 209 2.83 38.50 -6.29
CA GLU A 209 1.64 37.63 -6.29
C GLU A 209 1.91 36.28 -5.61
N MET A 210 3.13 35.74 -5.66
CA MET A 210 3.48 34.52 -4.92
C MET A 210 3.50 34.76 -3.40
N ARG A 211 4.00 35.92 -2.94
CA ARG A 211 3.91 36.32 -1.53
C ARG A 211 2.46 36.54 -1.09
N ALA A 212 1.64 37.19 -1.93
CA ALA A 212 0.21 37.34 -1.66
C ALA A 212 -0.50 35.99 -1.52
N ILE A 213 -0.21 35.01 -2.40
CA ILE A 213 -0.71 33.62 -2.26
C ILE A 213 -0.30 33.02 -0.91
N ARG A 214 0.96 33.18 -0.49
CA ARG A 214 1.42 32.70 0.82
C ARG A 214 0.62 33.33 1.97
N ASP A 215 0.40 34.64 1.91
CA ASP A 215 -0.31 35.37 2.95
C ASP A 215 -1.80 34.96 2.97
N HIS A 216 -2.46 34.82 1.81
CA HIS A 216 -3.82 34.25 1.69
C HIS A 216 -3.92 32.82 2.23
N MET A 217 -2.89 31.99 2.01
CA MET A 217 -2.82 30.64 2.56
C MET A 217 -2.72 30.66 4.09
N ILE A 218 -1.95 31.59 4.68
CA ILE A 218 -1.86 31.77 6.14
C ILE A 218 -3.20 32.20 6.72
N ASP A 219 -3.85 33.19 6.08
CA ASP A 219 -5.11 33.79 6.53
C ASP A 219 -6.35 32.96 6.15
N ARG A 220 -6.15 31.82 5.45
CA ARG A 220 -7.20 30.94 4.93
C ARG A 220 -8.20 31.64 4.00
N ARG A 221 -7.75 32.70 3.32
CA ARG A 221 -8.49 33.42 2.28
C ARG A 221 -8.27 32.78 0.91
N PHE A 222 -8.60 31.50 0.80
CA PHE A 222 -8.34 30.72 -0.41
C PHE A 222 -9.11 31.25 -1.63
N ASP A 223 -10.24 31.93 -1.40
CA ASP A 223 -11.05 32.63 -2.40
C ASP A 223 -10.27 33.68 -3.21
N LEU A 224 -9.21 34.25 -2.63
CA LEU A 224 -8.42 35.31 -3.26
C LEU A 224 -7.29 34.78 -4.17
N ILE A 225 -6.90 33.52 -4.00
CA ILE A 225 -5.75 32.91 -4.69
C ILE A 225 -5.92 32.89 -6.23
N PRO A 226 -7.09 32.56 -6.82
CA PRO A 226 -7.29 32.67 -8.27
C PRO A 226 -6.99 34.06 -8.83
N GLY A 227 -7.28 35.12 -8.07
CA GLY A 227 -6.97 36.50 -8.44
C GLY A 227 -5.46 36.76 -8.56
N GLU A 228 -4.65 36.14 -7.69
CA GLU A 228 -3.20 36.28 -7.72
C GLU A 228 -2.57 35.58 -8.93
N PHE A 229 -3.07 34.39 -9.30
CA PHE A 229 -2.67 33.72 -10.54
C PHE A 229 -2.89 34.61 -11.77
N ARG A 230 -4.07 35.24 -11.87
CA ARG A 230 -4.40 36.12 -12.99
C ARG A 230 -3.58 37.40 -12.98
N SER A 231 -3.38 38.01 -11.82
CA SER A 231 -2.54 39.21 -11.68
C SER A 231 -1.09 38.95 -12.08
N MET A 232 -0.59 37.74 -11.83
CA MET A 232 0.77 37.33 -12.18
C MET A 232 1.03 37.35 -13.70
N LYS A 233 -0.02 37.27 -14.54
CA LYS A 233 0.09 37.35 -16.01
C LYS A 233 0.80 38.62 -16.49
N ARG A 234 0.78 39.71 -15.71
CA ARG A 234 1.51 40.96 -16.01
C ARG A 234 3.01 40.75 -16.29
N LEU A 235 3.61 39.69 -15.75
CA LEU A 235 5.03 39.40 -15.92
C LEU A 235 5.41 39.02 -17.36
N TRP A 236 4.43 38.57 -18.14
CA TRP A 236 4.62 38.05 -19.50
C TRP A 236 3.72 38.72 -20.53
N ALA A 237 2.80 39.58 -20.08
CA ALA A 237 1.93 40.35 -20.94
C ALA A 237 2.75 41.16 -21.96
N GLY A 238 2.38 41.07 -23.23
CA GLY A 238 3.07 41.77 -24.33
C GLY A 238 4.26 41.04 -24.95
N ASN A 239 4.64 39.85 -24.46
CA ASN A 239 5.64 39.00 -25.12
C ASN A 239 4.99 37.77 -25.77
N PRO A 240 4.85 37.73 -27.11
CA PRO A 240 4.22 36.59 -27.80
C PRO A 240 4.90 35.25 -27.52
N LYS A 241 6.22 35.24 -27.29
CA LYS A 241 6.99 34.01 -27.01
C LYS A 241 6.69 33.40 -25.64
N LEU A 242 5.97 34.12 -24.77
CA LEU A 242 5.63 33.68 -23.41
C LEU A 242 4.12 33.51 -23.24
N ARG A 243 3.36 33.44 -24.35
CA ARG A 243 1.91 33.23 -24.34
C ARG A 243 1.51 31.97 -23.56
N GLY A 244 2.29 30.88 -23.66
CA GLY A 244 2.06 29.67 -22.87
C GLY A 244 2.02 29.90 -21.35
N LEU A 245 2.79 30.87 -20.82
CA LEU A 245 2.75 31.20 -19.39
C LEU A 245 1.46 31.95 -19.02
N LEU A 246 0.92 32.78 -19.93
CA LEU A 246 -0.36 33.45 -19.73
C LEU A 246 -1.51 32.44 -19.66
N LEU A 247 -1.52 31.48 -20.60
CA LEU A 247 -2.51 30.39 -20.63
C LEU A 247 -2.39 29.51 -19.38
N ARG A 248 -1.17 29.12 -19.00
CA ARG A 248 -0.91 28.31 -17.80
C ARG A 248 -1.42 28.96 -16.52
N ARG A 249 -1.18 30.26 -16.32
CA ARG A 249 -1.70 30.98 -15.13
C ARG A 249 -3.22 31.06 -15.11
N GLU A 250 -3.87 31.24 -16.26
CA GLU A 250 -5.34 31.23 -16.32
C GLU A 250 -5.90 29.83 -16.03
N ALA A 251 -5.28 28.78 -16.58
CA ALA A 251 -5.66 27.40 -16.31
C ALA A 251 -5.48 27.03 -14.83
N GLU A 252 -4.40 27.48 -14.18
CA GLU A 252 -4.20 27.30 -12.74
C GLU A 252 -5.25 28.03 -11.91
N ALA A 253 -5.61 29.26 -12.28
CA ALA A 253 -6.68 30.00 -11.61
C ALA A 253 -8.03 29.25 -11.72
N LYS A 254 -8.36 28.76 -12.92
CA LYS A 254 -9.59 28.00 -13.19
C LYS A 254 -9.62 26.67 -12.46
N LEU A 255 -8.50 25.95 -12.43
CA LEU A 255 -8.36 24.71 -11.67
C LEU A 255 -8.55 24.97 -10.17
N PHE A 256 -7.98 26.05 -9.64
CA PHE A 256 -8.17 26.44 -8.25
C PHE A 256 -9.63 26.80 -7.94
N GLU A 257 -10.30 27.55 -8.81
CA GLU A 257 -11.75 27.87 -8.70
C GLU A 257 -12.62 26.61 -8.68
N ARG A 258 -12.33 25.62 -9.54
CA ARG A 258 -13.01 24.32 -9.51
C ARG A 258 -12.86 23.63 -8.17
N GLY A 259 -11.66 23.67 -7.60
CA GLY A 259 -11.40 23.12 -6.26
C GLY A 259 -12.18 23.83 -5.16
N LEU A 260 -12.30 25.16 -5.23
CA LEU A 260 -13.11 25.94 -4.28
C LEU A 260 -14.60 25.58 -4.39
N ALA A 261 -15.14 25.53 -5.61
CA ALA A 261 -16.54 25.19 -5.87
C ALA A 261 -16.87 23.76 -5.38
N ALA A 262 -15.99 22.80 -5.65
CA ALA A 262 -16.13 21.42 -5.17
C ALA A 262 -16.02 21.32 -3.63
N GLY A 263 -15.20 22.17 -2.99
CA GLY A 263 -15.07 22.25 -1.54
C GLY A 263 -16.27 22.89 -0.84
N SER A 264 -16.92 23.88 -1.47
CA SER A 264 -18.12 24.57 -0.97
C SER A 264 -19.42 23.79 -1.15
N ALA A 265 -19.44 22.72 -1.96
CA ALA A 265 -20.63 21.90 -2.21
C ALA A 265 -20.95 20.88 -1.10
N ARG A 266 -20.34 21.00 0.08
CA ARG A 266 -20.79 20.31 1.31
C ARG A 266 -21.88 21.16 1.99
N PRO A 267 -23.01 20.58 2.44
CA PRO A 267 -23.99 21.37 3.18
C PRO A 267 -23.39 21.86 4.50
N GLU A 268 -23.37 23.17 4.68
CA GLU A 268 -23.08 23.84 5.95
C GLU A 268 -24.09 23.42 7.03
N SER A 269 -23.60 23.39 8.26
CA SER A 269 -24.28 23.07 9.52
C SER A 269 -25.80 23.32 9.55
N ALA A 270 -26.59 22.25 9.70
CA ALA A 270 -27.87 22.35 10.41
C ALA A 270 -27.58 22.21 11.91
N ALA A 271 -27.88 23.29 12.64
CA ALA A 271 -27.72 23.41 14.07
C ALA A 271 -28.51 22.33 14.86
N LEU A 272 -27.98 21.99 16.03
CA LEU A 272 -28.71 21.33 17.11
C LEU A 272 -29.99 22.10 17.44
N GLU A 273 -31.15 21.59 17.02
CA GLU A 273 -32.43 21.92 17.65
C GLU A 273 -33.18 20.64 18.04
N ALA A 274 -33.75 20.69 19.24
CA ALA A 274 -34.31 19.56 19.98
C ALA A 274 -35.53 18.93 19.29
N ILE A 275 -35.60 17.60 19.29
CA ILE A 275 -36.76 16.83 18.82
C ILE A 275 -37.84 16.86 19.92
N PRO A 276 -39.08 17.31 19.65
CA PRO A 276 -40.19 17.09 20.57
C PRO A 276 -40.64 15.62 20.50
N ALA A 277 -40.77 15.00 21.67
CA ALA A 277 -41.27 13.65 21.82
C ALA A 277 -42.76 13.57 21.41
N GLY A 278 -43.06 12.85 20.33
CA GLY A 278 -44.46 12.53 20.01
C GLY A 278 -44.76 12.09 18.56
N ALA A 279 -44.59 10.78 18.31
CA ALA A 279 -45.30 9.92 17.34
C ALA A 279 -45.09 10.12 15.82
N PRO A 280 -45.43 9.13 14.95
CA PRO A 280 -45.74 7.70 15.17
C PRO A 280 -44.73 6.75 14.47
N ALA A 281 -44.88 5.44 14.73
CA ALA A 281 -44.10 4.37 14.11
C ALA A 281 -44.10 4.45 12.56
N ALA A 282 -42.92 4.20 11.97
CA ALA A 282 -42.70 4.19 10.54
C ALA A 282 -43.58 3.13 9.81
N PRO A 283 -44.08 3.42 8.60
CA PRO A 283 -44.74 2.42 7.78
C PRO A 283 -43.72 1.46 7.15
N GLU A 284 -44.12 0.20 7.05
CA GLU A 284 -43.41 -0.88 6.37
C GLU A 284 -43.17 -0.59 4.88
N ALA A 285 -41.97 -1.00 4.43
CA ALA A 285 -41.74 -1.66 3.14
C ALA A 285 -42.12 -0.96 1.81
N ALA A 286 -42.07 0.38 1.73
CA ALA A 286 -42.13 1.07 0.43
C ALA A 286 -41.29 2.35 0.43
N GLY A 287 -40.02 2.23 0.09
CA GLY A 287 -39.11 3.38 0.02
C GLY A 287 -37.64 3.04 -0.30
N LEU A 288 -37.29 1.76 -0.38
CA LEU A 288 -35.93 1.33 -0.68
C LEU A 288 -35.59 1.35 -2.18
N GLU A 289 -36.55 1.39 -3.11
CA GLU A 289 -36.25 1.34 -4.56
C GLU A 289 -35.59 2.60 -5.12
N GLY A 290 -35.83 3.78 -4.52
CA GLY A 290 -35.35 5.07 -5.05
C GLY A 290 -33.83 5.27 -4.94
N LEU A 291 -33.20 4.78 -3.87
CA LEU A 291 -31.77 4.94 -3.59
C LEU A 291 -30.88 3.90 -4.32
N PHE A 292 -31.46 2.79 -4.79
CA PHE A 292 -30.75 1.81 -5.64
C PHE A 292 -30.69 2.22 -7.12
N SER A 293 -31.34 3.31 -7.52
CA SER A 293 -31.41 3.70 -8.94
C SER A 293 -30.10 4.24 -9.51
N THR A 294 -29.16 4.72 -8.68
CA THR A 294 -27.99 5.49 -9.17
C THR A 294 -26.65 4.76 -9.08
N ILE A 295 -26.53 3.68 -8.29
CA ILE A 295 -25.22 3.04 -7.99
C ILE A 295 -25.37 1.51 -8.09
N GLY A 296 -24.77 0.91 -9.11
CA GLY A 296 -24.90 -0.53 -9.45
C GLY A 296 -26.13 -0.91 -10.29
N GLY A 297 -26.86 0.07 -10.83
CA GLY A 297 -28.12 -0.15 -11.57
C GLY A 297 -27.98 -0.99 -12.84
N TRP A 298 -26.86 -0.87 -13.57
CA TRP A 298 -26.62 -1.65 -14.79
C TRP A 298 -26.36 -3.14 -14.52
N LEU A 299 -25.55 -3.50 -13.50
CA LEU A 299 -25.32 -4.91 -13.18
C LEU A 299 -26.61 -5.57 -12.68
N ARG A 300 -27.44 -4.82 -11.95
CA ARG A 300 -28.82 -5.26 -11.64
C ARG A 300 -29.64 -5.42 -12.92
N SER A 301 -29.65 -4.47 -13.84
CA SER A 301 -30.43 -4.61 -15.09
C SER A 301 -29.94 -5.77 -15.96
N VAL A 302 -28.64 -6.10 -15.95
CA VAL A 302 -28.06 -7.20 -16.74
C VAL A 302 -28.21 -8.57 -16.06
N VAL A 303 -28.10 -8.64 -14.73
CA VAL A 303 -28.34 -9.89 -13.96
C VAL A 303 -29.84 -10.15 -13.75
N GLN A 304 -30.68 -9.11 -13.74
CA GLN A 304 -32.15 -9.20 -13.64
C GLN A 304 -32.85 -9.07 -15.00
N GLU A 305 -32.10 -8.98 -16.11
CA GLU A 305 -32.71 -8.94 -17.44
C GLU A 305 -33.47 -10.26 -17.68
N PRO A 306 -34.73 -10.26 -18.17
CA PRO A 306 -35.63 -11.42 -18.12
C PRO A 306 -35.27 -12.59 -19.07
N THR A 307 -34.02 -12.71 -19.53
CA THR A 307 -33.65 -13.53 -20.68
C THR A 307 -32.58 -14.60 -20.40
N ARG A 308 -32.05 -14.72 -19.18
CA ARG A 308 -31.19 -15.86 -18.78
C ARG A 308 -31.51 -16.30 -17.35
N ASP A 309 -32.07 -17.51 -17.19
CA ASP A 309 -32.27 -18.07 -15.86
C ASP A 309 -30.92 -18.53 -15.28
N HIS A 310 -30.68 -18.21 -14.01
CA HIS A 310 -29.49 -18.61 -13.27
C HIS A 310 -29.93 -19.33 -11.98
N VAL A 311 -29.32 -20.47 -11.66
CA VAL A 311 -29.56 -21.16 -10.38
C VAL A 311 -28.42 -20.88 -9.41
N MET A 312 -28.79 -20.54 -8.18
CA MET A 312 -27.83 -20.35 -7.10
C MET A 312 -28.21 -21.18 -5.88
N PHE A 313 -27.21 -21.80 -5.24
CA PHE A 313 -27.39 -22.60 -4.04
C PHE A 313 -26.11 -22.62 -3.18
N ALA A 314 -26.26 -22.95 -1.89
CA ALA A 314 -25.13 -23.21 -1.00
C ALA A 314 -24.75 -24.69 -1.10
N LEU A 315 -23.45 -24.98 -1.17
CA LEU A 315 -22.94 -26.35 -1.11
C LEU A 315 -22.92 -26.84 0.34
N SER A 316 -23.47 -28.03 0.57
CA SER A 316 -23.47 -28.66 1.89
C SER A 316 -22.12 -29.32 2.16
N ARG A 317 -21.42 -28.89 3.22
CA ARG A 317 -20.15 -29.45 3.68
C ARG A 317 -20.27 -29.87 5.16
N PRO A 318 -20.54 -31.16 5.45
CA PRO A 318 -20.72 -31.62 6.83
C PRO A 318 -19.44 -31.56 7.67
N ASP A 319 -18.28 -31.38 7.04
CA ASP A 319 -16.94 -31.28 7.64
C ASP A 319 -16.55 -29.85 8.06
N ARG A 320 -17.37 -28.83 7.76
CA ARG A 320 -17.05 -27.41 8.02
C ARG A 320 -18.10 -26.72 8.90
N ASP A 321 -17.62 -25.83 9.78
CA ASP A 321 -18.49 -24.95 10.58
C ASP A 321 -18.85 -23.69 9.79
N ASP A 322 -19.92 -23.80 9.00
CA ASP A 322 -20.57 -22.72 8.24
C ASP A 322 -21.53 -21.89 9.12
N GLY A 323 -21.15 -21.68 10.37
CA GLY A 323 -21.92 -20.95 11.37
C GLY A 323 -22.18 -19.47 11.01
N PRO A 324 -23.01 -18.78 11.81
CA PRO A 324 -23.31 -17.37 11.59
C PRO A 324 -22.04 -16.52 11.70
N ILE A 325 -21.98 -15.46 10.90
CA ILE A 325 -20.97 -14.40 11.02
C ILE A 325 -21.54 -13.34 11.95
N GLU A 326 -20.98 -13.25 13.15
CA GLU A 326 -21.49 -12.34 14.18
C GLU A 326 -20.95 -10.93 13.97
N ARG A 327 -21.87 -9.96 14.07
CA ARG A 327 -21.57 -8.53 13.99
C ARG A 327 -20.55 -8.15 15.07
N ASP A 328 -19.56 -7.34 14.69
CA ASP A 328 -18.54 -6.75 15.54
C ASP A 328 -17.59 -7.74 16.26
N GLU A 329 -17.76 -9.04 15.99
CA GLU A 329 -16.95 -10.14 16.52
C GLU A 329 -16.12 -10.84 15.43
N HIS A 330 -16.61 -10.88 14.20
CA HIS A 330 -15.97 -11.56 13.10
C HIS A 330 -15.59 -10.60 11.97
N TYR A 331 -14.50 -10.95 11.28
CA TYR A 331 -14.22 -10.45 9.95
C TYR A 331 -14.88 -11.35 8.92
N VAL A 332 -15.30 -10.76 7.80
CA VAL A 332 -15.74 -11.45 6.60
C VAL A 332 -14.69 -11.32 5.51
N ALA A 333 -14.42 -12.42 4.81
CA ALA A 333 -13.70 -12.41 3.55
C ALA A 333 -14.52 -13.13 2.47
N VAL A 334 -14.35 -12.73 1.22
CA VAL A 334 -14.96 -13.38 0.06
C VAL A 334 -13.86 -13.86 -0.85
N ARG A 335 -13.92 -15.12 -1.29
CA ARG A 335 -12.96 -15.72 -2.23
C ARG A 335 -13.71 -16.28 -3.43
N VAL A 336 -13.10 -16.21 -4.60
CA VAL A 336 -13.50 -17.08 -5.71
C VAL A 336 -12.74 -18.39 -5.53
N LEU A 337 -13.37 -19.53 -5.81
CA LEU A 337 -12.71 -20.85 -5.77
C LEU A 337 -12.50 -21.37 -7.19
N ALA A 338 -13.56 -21.33 -8.00
CA ALA A 338 -13.54 -21.78 -9.39
C ALA A 338 -14.54 -20.99 -10.23
N ALA A 339 -14.24 -20.81 -11.51
CA ALA A 339 -15.15 -20.26 -12.50
C ALA A 339 -15.03 -21.02 -13.82
N ARG A 340 -16.13 -21.20 -14.54
CA ARG A 340 -16.13 -21.89 -15.84
C ARG A 340 -16.96 -21.14 -16.84
N ILE A 341 -16.39 -20.97 -18.04
CA ILE A 341 -17.13 -20.56 -19.23
C ILE A 341 -17.20 -21.72 -20.21
N VAL A 342 -18.35 -21.92 -20.86
CA VAL A 342 -18.54 -23.07 -21.77
C VAL A 342 -17.92 -22.80 -23.14
N ASN A 343 -18.13 -21.59 -23.65
CA ASN A 343 -17.79 -21.21 -25.02
C ASN A 343 -16.68 -20.15 -25.04
N ALA A 344 -15.43 -20.58 -24.87
CA ALA A 344 -14.24 -19.71 -24.99
C ALA A 344 -14.00 -19.19 -26.42
N ARG A 345 -14.69 -19.75 -27.43
CA ARG A 345 -14.64 -19.26 -28.81
C ARG A 345 -16.03 -19.26 -29.42
N ARG A 346 -16.49 -18.11 -29.90
CA ARG A 346 -17.74 -17.96 -30.65
C ARG A 346 -17.39 -17.47 -32.06
N TRP A 347 -17.61 -18.32 -33.06
CA TRP A 347 -17.17 -18.07 -34.44
C TRP A 347 -15.65 -17.82 -34.53
N THR A 348 -15.24 -16.63 -34.98
CA THR A 348 -13.84 -16.21 -35.08
C THR A 348 -13.32 -15.55 -33.81
N SER A 349 -14.20 -15.18 -32.88
CA SER A 349 -13.85 -14.39 -31.69
C SER A 349 -13.55 -15.29 -30.50
N LEU A 350 -12.42 -15.06 -29.86
CA LEU A 350 -12.05 -15.67 -28.58
C LEU A 350 -12.69 -14.86 -27.44
N TYR A 351 -13.05 -15.51 -26.34
CA TYR A 351 -13.64 -14.91 -25.15
C TYR A 351 -12.89 -15.39 -23.91
N HIS A 352 -12.66 -14.45 -23.00
CA HIS A 352 -12.00 -14.66 -21.72
C HIS A 352 -13.01 -14.62 -20.59
N GLY A 353 -12.91 -15.52 -19.62
CA GLY A 353 -13.68 -15.38 -18.39
C GLY A 353 -13.17 -14.19 -17.58
N ALA A 354 -14.05 -13.47 -16.91
CA ALA A 354 -13.69 -12.46 -15.92
C ALA A 354 -14.75 -12.43 -14.82
N VAL A 355 -14.32 -12.43 -13.56
CA VAL A 355 -15.25 -12.29 -12.43
C VAL A 355 -15.28 -10.84 -12.01
N HIS A 356 -16.47 -10.26 -11.94
CA HIS A 356 -16.71 -8.93 -11.42
C HIS A 356 -17.57 -9.02 -10.17
N ALA A 357 -17.21 -8.25 -9.15
CA ALA A 357 -17.97 -8.20 -7.91
C ALA A 357 -18.06 -6.81 -7.32
N THR A 358 -19.18 -6.53 -6.65
CA THR A 358 -19.34 -5.38 -5.77
C THR A 358 -19.77 -5.85 -4.38
N CYS A 359 -19.17 -5.26 -3.37
CA CYS A 359 -19.48 -5.50 -1.96
C CYS A 359 -19.89 -4.18 -1.33
N SER A 360 -21.09 -4.14 -0.74
CA SER A 360 -21.59 -2.98 0.01
C SER A 360 -21.89 -3.39 1.44
N MET A 361 -21.28 -2.71 2.41
CA MET A 361 -21.43 -3.02 3.83
C MET A 361 -21.65 -1.78 4.67
N LEU A 362 -22.31 -1.95 5.82
CA LEU A 362 -22.45 -0.88 6.81
C LEU A 362 -21.09 -0.45 7.35
N TYR A 363 -20.94 0.85 7.58
CA TYR A 363 -19.71 1.40 8.10
C TYR A 363 -19.95 2.60 9.01
N GLU A 364 -19.38 2.57 10.21
CA GLU A 364 -19.35 3.72 11.12
C GLU A 364 -17.94 4.29 11.13
N GLY A 365 -17.79 5.58 10.78
CA GLY A 365 -16.50 6.30 10.85
C GLY A 365 -16.18 7.27 9.70
N LEU A 366 -16.88 7.17 8.55
CA LEU A 366 -16.64 8.04 7.37
C LEU A 366 -17.79 9.02 7.05
N GLY A 367 -18.80 9.13 7.92
CA GLY A 367 -19.97 9.99 7.69
C GLY A 367 -20.89 9.51 6.56
N GLN A 368 -20.78 8.22 6.18
CA GLN A 368 -21.63 7.52 5.22
C GLN A 368 -22.11 6.24 5.87
N ASP A 369 -23.41 5.92 5.74
CA ASP A 369 -24.00 4.74 6.38
C ASP A 369 -23.49 3.41 5.77
N ARG A 370 -22.96 3.45 4.54
CA ARG A 370 -22.44 2.29 3.82
C ARG A 370 -21.20 2.62 2.99
N ILE A 371 -20.30 1.65 2.89
CA ILE A 371 -19.17 1.67 1.96
C ILE A 371 -19.41 0.65 0.86
N GLU A 372 -19.14 1.06 -0.39
CA GLU A 372 -19.09 0.17 -1.54
C GLU A 372 -17.64 -0.09 -1.99
N ARG A 373 -17.38 -1.33 -2.39
CA ARG A 373 -16.11 -1.83 -2.92
C ARG A 373 -16.38 -2.62 -4.19
N GLN A 374 -15.43 -2.59 -5.11
CA GLN A 374 -15.54 -3.25 -6.40
C GLN A 374 -14.23 -3.96 -6.71
N ALA A 375 -14.34 -5.18 -7.23
CA ALA A 375 -13.21 -5.99 -7.61
C ALA A 375 -13.46 -6.69 -8.96
N VAL A 376 -12.39 -6.83 -9.74
CA VAL A 376 -12.35 -7.59 -10.98
C VAL A 376 -11.22 -8.60 -10.90
N LEU A 377 -11.52 -9.82 -11.33
CA LEU A 377 -10.57 -10.92 -11.38
C LEU A 377 -10.48 -11.40 -12.83
N ALA A 378 -9.28 -11.29 -13.39
CA ALA A 378 -8.97 -11.48 -14.81
C ALA A 378 -8.24 -12.81 -15.08
N PRO A 379 -8.15 -13.24 -16.36
CA PRO A 379 -7.48 -14.48 -16.78
C PRO A 379 -6.06 -14.68 -16.28
N ASP A 380 -5.22 -13.63 -16.25
CA ASP A 380 -3.85 -13.75 -15.75
C ASP A 380 -3.79 -14.05 -14.24
N GLY A 381 -4.90 -13.83 -13.52
CA GLY A 381 -5.10 -14.23 -12.13
C GLY A 381 -5.64 -15.66 -11.96
N PHE A 382 -6.09 -16.29 -13.05
CA PHE A 382 -6.64 -17.65 -13.10
C PHE A 382 -5.54 -18.66 -13.47
N ARG A 383 -5.64 -19.90 -12.96
CA ARG A 383 -4.81 -21.02 -13.42
C ARG A 383 -5.63 -21.88 -14.39
N ASP A 384 -5.10 -22.07 -15.60
CA ASP A 384 -5.66 -23.00 -16.60
C ASP A 384 -5.27 -24.44 -16.24
N ILE A 385 -6.26 -25.32 -16.02
CA ILE A 385 -6.02 -26.74 -15.62
C ILE A 385 -6.32 -27.74 -16.75
N ASP A 386 -6.71 -27.28 -17.93
CA ASP A 386 -6.92 -28.16 -19.09
C ASP A 386 -5.85 -27.93 -20.18
N PRO A 387 -4.75 -28.72 -20.21
CA PRO A 387 -3.69 -28.58 -21.21
C PRO A 387 -4.10 -29.03 -22.62
N LYS A 388 -5.32 -29.56 -22.83
CA LYS A 388 -5.77 -30.10 -24.13
C LYS A 388 -7.03 -29.44 -24.69
N GLY A 389 -7.67 -28.51 -23.98
CA GLY A 389 -8.86 -27.78 -24.44
C GLY A 389 -8.69 -26.25 -24.35
N PRO A 390 -9.42 -25.45 -25.17
CA PRO A 390 -9.38 -24.00 -25.06
C PRO A 390 -10.11 -23.54 -23.78
N GLY A 391 -9.37 -23.31 -22.69
CA GLY A 391 -9.73 -22.42 -21.57
C GLY A 391 -11.14 -22.54 -21.00
N LYS A 392 -11.57 -23.73 -20.56
CA LYS A 392 -12.94 -23.91 -20.03
C LYS A 392 -13.03 -23.71 -18.52
N LEU A 393 -12.10 -24.27 -17.74
CA LEU A 393 -12.08 -24.19 -16.28
C LEU A 393 -11.00 -23.22 -15.81
N LEU A 394 -11.43 -22.17 -15.11
CA LEU A 394 -10.59 -21.15 -14.51
C LEU A 394 -10.53 -21.45 -13.01
N GLN A 395 -9.41 -21.99 -12.53
CA GLN A 395 -9.20 -22.16 -11.09
C GLN A 395 -8.73 -20.83 -10.51
N VAL A 396 -9.39 -20.39 -9.45
CA VAL A 396 -9.18 -19.05 -8.95
C VAL A 396 -9.20 -18.95 -7.44
N ASP A 397 -8.62 -19.90 -6.71
CA ASP A 397 -8.50 -19.76 -5.25
C ASP A 397 -7.74 -18.47 -4.88
N ARG A 398 -8.50 -17.38 -4.75
CA ARG A 398 -8.03 -16.00 -4.73
C ARG A 398 -8.97 -15.19 -3.86
N PRO A 399 -8.40 -14.32 -3.00
CA PRO A 399 -9.20 -13.36 -2.25
C PRO A 399 -9.83 -12.35 -3.22
N LEU A 400 -11.13 -12.12 -3.03
CA LEU A 400 -11.91 -11.13 -3.76
C LEU A 400 -12.22 -9.91 -2.90
N PHE A 401 -12.54 -10.11 -1.62
CA PHE A 401 -12.67 -9.03 -0.64
C PHE A 401 -12.20 -9.49 0.74
N GLY A 402 -11.64 -8.55 1.50
CA GLY A 402 -11.39 -8.69 2.92
C GLY A 402 -10.04 -9.30 3.30
N PRO A 403 -9.79 -9.54 4.60
CA PRO A 403 -10.76 -9.50 5.71
C PRO A 403 -11.40 -8.11 5.91
N MET A 404 -12.68 -8.03 6.29
CA MET A 404 -13.35 -6.76 6.64
C MET A 404 -14.21 -6.97 7.89
N PRO A 405 -14.24 -6.02 8.85
CA PRO A 405 -15.08 -6.17 10.03
C PRO A 405 -16.56 -6.18 9.64
N TYR A 406 -17.31 -7.16 10.13
CA TYR A 406 -18.73 -7.29 9.80
C TYR A 406 -19.60 -6.44 10.74
N ARG A 407 -20.35 -5.47 10.17
CA ARG A 407 -21.17 -4.49 10.93
C ARG A 407 -22.69 -4.71 10.83
N GLY A 408 -23.14 -5.85 10.33
CA GLY A 408 -24.57 -6.22 10.36
C GLY A 408 -25.39 -5.95 9.09
N ASP A 409 -24.76 -5.76 7.92
CA ASP A 409 -25.41 -5.90 6.60
C ASP A 409 -24.30 -6.00 5.54
N LEU A 410 -24.23 -7.14 4.84
CA LEU A 410 -23.34 -7.36 3.71
C LEU A 410 -24.18 -7.65 2.46
N ARG A 411 -24.02 -6.80 1.44
CA ARG A 411 -24.61 -6.99 0.12
C ARG A 411 -23.49 -7.32 -0.84
N LEU A 412 -23.57 -8.49 -1.46
CA LEU A 412 -22.60 -8.94 -2.45
C LEU A 412 -23.32 -9.13 -3.78
N SER A 413 -22.80 -8.45 -4.79
CA SER A 413 -23.07 -8.74 -6.19
C SER A 413 -21.82 -9.39 -6.76
N ILE A 414 -21.95 -10.56 -7.38
CA ILE A 414 -20.83 -11.25 -7.97
C ILE A 414 -21.29 -11.96 -9.25
N ALA A 415 -20.53 -11.80 -10.33
CA ALA A 415 -20.89 -12.30 -11.64
C ALA A 415 -19.66 -12.72 -12.44
N LEU A 416 -19.83 -13.77 -13.23
CA LEU A 416 -18.89 -14.24 -14.24
C LEU A 416 -19.33 -13.68 -15.60
N PHE A 417 -18.39 -13.07 -16.30
CA PHE A 417 -18.54 -12.53 -17.63
C PHE A 417 -17.64 -13.25 -18.61
N SER A 418 -18.08 -13.38 -19.86
CA SER A 418 -17.22 -13.64 -21.00
C SER A 418 -16.91 -12.33 -21.72
N VAL A 419 -15.63 -11.96 -21.75
CA VAL A 419 -15.12 -10.73 -22.34
C VAL A 419 -14.47 -11.06 -23.69
N LYS A 420 -14.90 -10.38 -24.76
CA LYS A 420 -14.39 -10.64 -26.11
C LYS A 420 -12.91 -10.26 -26.20
N SER A 421 -12.08 -11.18 -26.66
CA SER A 421 -10.65 -10.96 -26.88
C SER A 421 -10.44 -9.99 -28.03
N SER A 422 -9.78 -8.87 -27.74
CA SER A 422 -9.23 -7.89 -28.68
C SER A 422 -7.78 -7.57 -28.25
N ASP A 423 -7.00 -6.90 -29.10
CA ASP A 423 -5.58 -6.60 -28.82
C ASP A 423 -5.35 -5.87 -27.48
N LEU A 424 -6.37 -5.18 -26.95
CA LEU A 424 -6.29 -4.44 -25.68
C LEU A 424 -7.08 -5.08 -24.53
N ALA A 425 -7.92 -6.09 -24.77
CA ALA A 425 -8.80 -6.64 -23.74
C ALA A 425 -8.03 -7.34 -22.60
N GLY A 426 -7.02 -8.14 -22.93
CA GLY A 426 -6.18 -8.85 -21.94
C GLY A 426 -5.39 -7.90 -21.04
N PRO A 427 -4.55 -7.00 -21.59
CA PRO A 427 -3.80 -6.03 -20.81
C PRO A 427 -4.69 -5.11 -19.96
N TYR A 428 -5.87 -4.74 -20.47
CA TYR A 428 -6.83 -3.93 -19.73
C TYR A 428 -7.46 -4.70 -18.56
N LEU A 429 -7.83 -5.97 -18.77
CA LEU A 429 -8.31 -6.86 -17.72
C LEU A 429 -7.27 -7.06 -16.61
N SER A 430 -6.00 -7.30 -16.97
CA SER A 430 -4.90 -7.41 -16.01
C SER A 430 -4.75 -6.13 -15.18
N LEU A 431 -4.74 -4.96 -15.83
CA LEU A 431 -4.61 -3.67 -15.15
C LEU A 431 -5.75 -3.43 -14.16
N ILE A 432 -6.99 -3.71 -14.55
CA ILE A 432 -8.13 -3.55 -13.63
C ILE A 432 -8.03 -4.57 -12.49
N SER A 433 -7.55 -5.78 -12.75
CA SER A 433 -7.37 -6.80 -11.72
C SER A 433 -6.30 -6.39 -10.69
N ASP A 434 -5.16 -5.86 -11.13
CA ASP A 434 -4.10 -5.36 -10.25
C ASP A 434 -4.57 -4.18 -9.39
N LEU A 435 -5.30 -3.23 -10.00
CA LEU A 435 -5.93 -2.13 -9.27
C LEU A 435 -6.98 -2.64 -8.27
N SER A 436 -7.73 -3.67 -8.65
CA SER A 436 -8.74 -4.31 -7.81
C SER A 436 -8.13 -5.01 -6.60
N GLN A 437 -6.94 -5.62 -6.70
CA GLN A 437 -6.27 -6.26 -5.56
C GLN A 437 -6.03 -5.27 -4.41
N THR A 438 -5.66 -4.04 -4.74
CA THR A 438 -5.46 -2.98 -3.72
C THR A 438 -6.77 -2.63 -3.02
N VAL A 439 -7.88 -2.53 -3.77
CA VAL A 439 -9.24 -2.32 -3.24
C VAL A 439 -9.74 -3.52 -2.42
N SER A 440 -9.23 -4.72 -2.73
CA SER A 440 -9.64 -6.01 -2.15
C SER A 440 -8.91 -6.37 -0.86
N SER A 441 -7.77 -5.72 -0.56
CA SER A 441 -6.90 -5.94 0.62
C SER A 441 -7.58 -5.80 1.99
N GLY A 442 -8.81 -5.29 2.02
CA GLY A 442 -9.63 -5.16 3.23
C GLY A 442 -9.30 -3.93 4.08
N PHE A 443 -8.32 -3.12 3.71
CA PHE A 443 -8.03 -1.83 4.35
C PHE A 443 -8.85 -0.72 3.69
N LEU A 444 -9.71 -0.07 4.46
CA LEU A 444 -10.66 0.90 3.95
C LEU A 444 -9.98 2.22 3.60
N SER A 445 -8.99 2.63 4.38
CA SER A 445 -8.17 3.82 4.16
C SER A 445 -7.27 3.72 2.93
N ALA A 446 -6.70 2.54 2.65
CA ALA A 446 -5.81 2.32 1.50
C ALA A 446 -6.57 2.13 0.18
N ALA A 447 -7.80 1.59 0.24
CA ALA A 447 -8.60 1.32 -0.95
C ALA A 447 -9.23 2.59 -1.56
N GLN A 448 -9.48 3.63 -0.76
CA GLN A 448 -10.29 4.79 -1.15
C GLN A 448 -9.85 5.50 -2.46
N PRO A 449 -8.55 5.74 -2.73
CA PRO A 449 -8.10 6.37 -3.97
C PRO A 449 -8.40 5.54 -5.23
N PHE A 450 -8.56 4.23 -5.08
CA PHE A 450 -8.71 3.29 -6.18
C PHE A 450 -10.18 2.92 -6.47
N VAL A 451 -11.10 3.21 -5.55
CA VAL A 451 -12.54 2.90 -5.70
C VAL A 451 -13.12 3.50 -6.97
N ALA A 452 -12.93 4.81 -7.20
CA ALA A 452 -13.49 5.49 -8.36
C ALA A 452 -12.85 5.06 -9.70
N PRO A 453 -11.50 4.94 -9.81
CA PRO A 453 -10.86 4.38 -11.00
C PRO A 453 -11.30 2.95 -11.33
N VAL A 454 -11.32 2.04 -10.35
CA VAL A 454 -11.74 0.65 -10.55
C VAL A 454 -13.20 0.59 -10.96
N LYS A 455 -14.06 1.39 -10.34
CA LYS A 455 -15.48 1.51 -10.73
C LYS A 455 -15.63 1.97 -12.17
N LYS A 456 -14.98 3.07 -12.54
CA LYS A 456 -15.06 3.62 -13.91
C LYS A 456 -14.56 2.62 -14.94
N ALA A 457 -13.44 1.95 -14.67
CA ALA A 457 -12.86 0.97 -15.58
C ALA A 457 -13.76 -0.27 -15.75
N SER A 458 -14.34 -0.74 -14.65
CA SER A 458 -15.32 -1.82 -14.68
C SER A 458 -16.60 -1.43 -15.42
N ASP A 459 -17.10 -0.22 -15.19
CA ASP A 459 -18.30 0.31 -15.87
C ASP A 459 -18.06 0.40 -17.40
N LEU A 460 -16.86 0.79 -17.83
CA LEU A 460 -16.50 0.81 -19.26
C LEU A 460 -16.43 -0.60 -19.87
N LEU A 461 -15.88 -1.56 -19.13
CA LEU A 461 -15.63 -2.91 -19.63
C LEU A 461 -16.89 -3.78 -19.66
N PHE A 462 -17.62 -3.78 -18.55
CA PHE A 462 -18.78 -4.65 -18.38
C PHE A 462 -20.09 -3.92 -18.73
N GLY A 463 -20.13 -2.59 -18.63
CA GLY A 463 -21.30 -1.76 -18.95
C GLY A 463 -21.66 -1.63 -20.43
N THR A 464 -20.82 -2.13 -21.34
CA THR A 464 -21.07 -2.11 -22.78
C THR A 464 -21.35 -3.53 -23.29
N SER A 465 -22.56 -3.76 -23.84
CA SER A 465 -23.07 -5.10 -24.21
C SER A 465 -22.28 -5.81 -25.33
N ASP A 466 -21.48 -5.07 -26.10
CA ASP A 466 -20.67 -5.64 -27.20
C ASP A 466 -19.30 -6.16 -26.75
N ALA A 467 -18.80 -5.72 -25.58
CA ALA A 467 -17.47 -6.05 -25.08
C ALA A 467 -17.48 -7.23 -24.09
N ALA A 468 -18.50 -7.33 -23.24
CA ALA A 468 -18.65 -8.39 -22.25
C ALA A 468 -20.09 -8.90 -22.18
N SER A 469 -20.25 -10.22 -22.00
CA SER A 469 -21.56 -10.85 -21.80
C SER A 469 -21.62 -11.63 -20.50
N LEU A 470 -22.71 -11.47 -19.73
CA LEU A 470 -22.94 -12.17 -18.47
C LEU A 470 -23.13 -13.68 -18.73
N GLU A 471 -22.38 -14.52 -18.02
CA GLU A 471 -22.49 -15.98 -18.07
C GLU A 471 -23.34 -16.51 -16.90
N CYS A 472 -23.01 -16.09 -15.67
CA CYS A 472 -23.78 -16.39 -14.46
C CYS A 472 -23.45 -15.39 -13.35
N GLY A 473 -24.31 -15.25 -12.35
CA GLY A 473 -24.03 -14.35 -11.24
C GLY A 473 -25.17 -14.26 -10.24
N THR A 474 -25.05 -13.34 -9.30
CA THR A 474 -26.04 -13.06 -8.28
C THR A 474 -25.93 -11.62 -7.78
N VAL A 475 -27.06 -11.08 -7.34
CA VAL A 475 -27.15 -9.85 -6.55
C VAL A 475 -27.94 -10.22 -5.28
N ARG A 476 -27.26 -10.34 -4.13
CA ARG A 476 -27.94 -10.77 -2.90
C ARG A 476 -27.49 -10.00 -1.66
N GLY A 477 -28.45 -9.61 -0.84
CA GLY A 477 -28.23 -9.29 0.57
C GLY A 477 -28.28 -10.60 1.36
N PHE A 478 -27.23 -10.91 2.10
CA PHE A 478 -27.16 -12.11 2.92
C PHE A 478 -27.59 -11.75 4.35
N GLU A 479 -28.83 -12.07 4.72
CA GLU A 479 -29.34 -11.83 6.07
C GLU A 479 -30.18 -13.02 6.57
N PRO A 480 -29.74 -13.74 7.62
CA PRO A 480 -28.47 -13.58 8.32
C PRO A 480 -27.27 -14.02 7.45
N LEU A 481 -26.13 -13.34 7.60
CA LEU A 481 -24.89 -13.72 6.92
C LEU A 481 -24.31 -14.98 7.57
N LYS A 482 -24.06 -16.00 6.74
CA LYS A 482 -23.40 -17.25 7.16
C LYS A 482 -22.15 -17.47 6.32
N ALA A 483 -21.15 -18.09 6.94
CA ALA A 483 -20.05 -18.66 6.17
C ALA A 483 -20.55 -19.78 5.27
N GLY A 484 -19.81 -20.08 4.21
CA GLY A 484 -20.07 -21.22 3.36
C GLY A 484 -19.71 -20.99 1.90
N ILE A 485 -19.81 -22.06 1.13
CA ILE A 485 -19.51 -22.08 -0.30
C ILE A 485 -20.81 -21.97 -1.09
N TRP A 486 -20.80 -21.08 -2.08
CA TRP A 486 -21.94 -20.78 -2.93
C TRP A 486 -21.60 -21.07 -4.39
N VAL A 487 -22.58 -21.61 -5.10
CA VAL A 487 -22.47 -21.93 -6.53
C VAL A 487 -23.55 -21.15 -7.27
N SER A 488 -23.17 -20.48 -8.35
CA SER A 488 -24.07 -19.89 -9.34
C SER A 488 -23.85 -20.58 -10.68
N ILE A 489 -24.91 -21.04 -11.33
CA ILE A 489 -24.90 -21.75 -12.61
C ILE A 489 -25.74 -20.95 -13.61
N GLY A 490 -25.21 -20.73 -14.82
CA GLY A 490 -25.93 -20.10 -15.94
C GLY A 490 -26.84 -21.07 -16.67
N ALA A 491 -27.82 -21.62 -15.96
CA ALA A 491 -28.80 -22.58 -16.45
C ALA A 491 -30.16 -22.36 -15.80
N ARG A 492 -31.23 -22.85 -16.44
CA ARG A 492 -32.58 -22.82 -15.86
C ARG A 492 -32.74 -23.91 -14.79
N ARG A 493 -33.59 -23.69 -13.78
CA ARG A 493 -33.77 -24.66 -12.68
C ARG A 493 -34.33 -26.00 -13.15
N ASP A 494 -35.17 -25.99 -14.16
CA ASP A 494 -35.72 -27.19 -14.82
C ASP A 494 -34.67 -27.97 -15.63
N GLU A 495 -33.59 -27.31 -16.06
CA GLU A 495 -32.52 -27.94 -16.84
C GLU A 495 -31.53 -28.71 -15.96
N ILE A 496 -31.26 -28.22 -14.75
CA ILE A 496 -30.31 -28.87 -13.83
C ILE A 496 -30.98 -29.79 -12.79
N GLY A 497 -32.29 -29.65 -12.57
CA GLY A 497 -33.04 -30.48 -11.64
C GLY A 497 -32.69 -30.23 -10.16
N SER A 498 -32.26 -31.27 -9.45
CA SER A 498 -31.87 -31.15 -8.03
C SER A 498 -30.46 -30.60 -7.91
N THR A 499 -30.24 -29.78 -6.87
CA THR A 499 -28.92 -29.27 -6.50
C THR A 499 -28.26 -30.11 -5.40
N ASP A 500 -28.94 -31.17 -4.95
CA ASP A 500 -28.41 -32.11 -3.97
C ASP A 500 -27.38 -33.04 -4.62
N GLY A 501 -26.29 -33.33 -3.92
CA GLY A 501 -25.22 -34.21 -4.41
C GLY A 501 -24.10 -33.49 -5.16
N PHE A 502 -24.29 -32.22 -5.56
CA PHE A 502 -23.19 -31.40 -6.07
C PHE A 502 -22.09 -31.27 -5.03
N SER A 503 -20.84 -31.36 -5.49
CA SER A 503 -19.65 -31.26 -4.65
C SER A 503 -18.53 -30.52 -5.39
N LEU A 504 -17.39 -30.32 -4.73
CA LEU A 504 -16.20 -29.77 -5.38
C LEU A 504 -15.10 -30.80 -5.35
N ASP A 505 -14.33 -30.87 -6.42
CA ASP A 505 -13.08 -31.60 -6.43
C ASP A 505 -12.12 -31.02 -5.37
N PRO A 506 -11.47 -31.86 -4.55
CA PRO A 506 -10.61 -31.40 -3.46
C PRO A 506 -9.29 -30.79 -3.93
N GLU A 507 -8.84 -31.06 -5.15
CA GLU A 507 -7.57 -30.55 -5.67
C GLU A 507 -7.75 -29.20 -6.39
N ASP A 508 -8.80 -29.08 -7.20
CA ASP A 508 -8.97 -27.90 -8.06
C ASP A 508 -10.27 -27.13 -7.93
N PHE A 509 -11.14 -27.54 -7.00
CA PHE A 509 -12.43 -26.90 -6.73
C PHE A 509 -13.39 -26.86 -7.92
N ARG A 510 -13.17 -27.65 -8.98
CA ARG A 510 -14.15 -27.77 -10.07
C ARG A 510 -15.46 -28.31 -9.51
N LEU A 511 -16.56 -27.83 -10.05
CA LEU A 511 -17.89 -28.31 -9.68
C LEU A 511 -18.09 -29.74 -10.20
N LEU A 512 -18.48 -30.64 -9.30
CA LEU A 512 -18.85 -32.02 -9.60
C LEU A 512 -20.37 -32.18 -9.44
N ASP A 513 -20.99 -32.95 -10.33
CA ASP A 513 -22.39 -33.32 -10.24
C ASP A 513 -22.64 -34.41 -9.16
N ALA A 514 -23.90 -34.85 -9.03
CA ALA A 514 -24.31 -35.85 -8.05
C ALA A 514 -23.68 -37.24 -8.27
N ASP A 515 -23.21 -37.54 -9.49
CA ASP A 515 -22.51 -38.77 -9.84
C ASP A 515 -20.98 -38.63 -9.67
N GLY A 516 -20.51 -37.48 -9.19
CA GLY A 516 -19.10 -37.15 -8.99
C GLY A 516 -18.35 -36.85 -10.29
N GLN A 517 -19.06 -36.61 -11.40
CA GLN A 517 -18.45 -36.23 -12.67
C GLN A 517 -18.26 -34.71 -12.77
N PRO A 518 -17.24 -34.23 -13.51
CA PRO A 518 -17.08 -32.80 -13.77
C PRO A 518 -18.33 -32.20 -14.42
N PHE A 519 -18.90 -31.18 -13.77
CA PHE A 519 -20.07 -30.48 -14.29
C PHE A 519 -19.64 -29.48 -15.38
N GLU A 520 -19.94 -29.78 -16.64
CA GLU A 520 -19.27 -29.12 -17.77
C GLU A 520 -20.19 -28.39 -18.75
N ASP A 521 -21.48 -28.71 -18.74
CA ASP A 521 -22.46 -28.31 -19.75
C ASP A 521 -22.87 -26.84 -19.66
N TYR A 522 -22.72 -26.23 -18.49
CA TYR A 522 -23.14 -24.86 -18.20
C TYR A 522 -22.02 -24.04 -17.57
N PRO A 523 -22.01 -22.70 -17.76
CA PRO A 523 -21.06 -21.85 -17.07
C PRO A 523 -21.42 -21.81 -15.59
N TYR A 524 -20.41 -21.73 -14.73
CA TYR A 524 -20.63 -21.64 -13.30
C TYR A 524 -19.58 -20.78 -12.60
N LEU A 525 -19.93 -20.31 -11.42
CA LEU A 525 -19.07 -19.59 -10.51
C LEU A 525 -19.22 -20.18 -9.09
N VAL A 526 -18.08 -20.55 -8.50
CA VAL A 526 -17.97 -21.04 -7.13
C VAL A 526 -17.22 -20.00 -6.30
N PHE A 527 -17.84 -19.53 -5.22
CA PHE A 527 -17.23 -18.57 -4.31
C PHE A 527 -17.49 -18.92 -2.85
N GLU A 528 -16.62 -18.49 -1.96
CA GLU A 528 -16.69 -18.75 -0.53
C GLU A 528 -16.85 -17.45 0.24
N ILE A 529 -17.77 -17.44 1.20
CA ILE A 529 -17.84 -16.42 2.25
C ILE A 529 -17.22 -17.01 3.50
N GLN A 530 -16.12 -16.41 3.96
CA GLN A 530 -15.34 -16.88 5.10
C GLN A 530 -15.69 -16.09 6.36
N ARG A 531 -15.82 -16.81 7.48
CA ARG A 531 -15.84 -16.25 8.82
C ARG A 531 -14.44 -16.32 9.41
N LEU A 532 -13.87 -15.17 9.72
CA LEU A 532 -12.54 -15.05 10.30
C LEU A 532 -12.65 -14.43 11.69
N ARG A 533 -12.04 -15.06 12.69
CA ARG A 533 -11.93 -14.48 14.03
C ARG A 533 -10.80 -13.47 14.12
N GLU A 534 -9.75 -13.67 13.35
CA GLU A 534 -8.54 -12.85 13.40
C GLU A 534 -8.25 -12.26 12.02
N ARG A 535 -7.59 -11.10 12.03
CA ARG A 535 -7.04 -10.42 10.86
C ARG A 535 -5.53 -10.42 10.97
N ASP A 536 -4.84 -11.25 10.20
CA ASP A 536 -3.37 -11.41 10.28
C ASP A 536 -2.60 -10.15 9.91
N ASN A 537 -3.12 -9.34 8.99
CA ASN A 537 -2.46 -8.13 8.48
C ASN A 537 -2.90 -6.84 9.22
N TRP A 538 -3.43 -6.92 10.44
CA TRP A 538 -3.91 -5.76 11.21
C TRP A 538 -2.84 -4.68 11.41
N MET A 539 -1.57 -5.06 11.48
CA MET A 539 -0.45 -4.12 11.69
C MET A 539 -0.11 -3.28 10.46
N GLU A 540 -0.64 -3.62 9.29
CA GLU A 540 -0.43 -2.88 8.05
C GLU A 540 -1.45 -1.75 7.86
N ILE A 541 -2.42 -1.61 8.76
CA ILE A 541 -3.43 -0.54 8.75
C ILE A 541 -2.71 0.84 8.78
N PRO A 542 -2.72 1.63 7.68
CA PRO A 542 -1.78 2.74 7.52
C PRO A 542 -1.93 3.89 8.53
N ASN A 543 -3.17 4.23 8.88
CA ASN A 543 -3.47 5.27 9.87
C ASN A 543 -3.10 4.83 11.30
N LEU A 544 -3.32 3.57 11.65
CA LEU A 544 -2.85 3.01 12.92
C LEU A 544 -1.32 2.98 12.98
N LYS A 545 -0.65 2.56 11.89
CA LYS A 545 0.81 2.57 11.80
C LYS A 545 1.37 3.99 12.00
N THR A 546 0.86 4.97 11.26
CA THR A 546 1.28 6.37 11.36
C THR A 546 1.06 6.94 12.77
N ALA A 547 -0.09 6.66 13.38
CA ALA A 547 -0.39 7.14 14.73
C ALA A 547 0.47 6.46 15.80
N TRP A 548 0.78 5.17 15.60
CA TRP A 548 1.72 4.45 16.43
C TRP A 548 3.12 5.05 16.31
N ASP A 549 3.63 5.26 15.09
CA ASP A 549 4.95 5.86 14.84
C ASP A 549 5.08 7.26 15.48
N ALA A 550 4.01 8.05 15.50
CA ALA A 550 3.98 9.34 16.20
C ALA A 550 4.09 9.18 17.73
N LEU A 551 3.39 8.21 18.31
CA LEU A 551 3.48 7.87 19.73
C LEU A 551 4.89 7.40 20.11
N THR A 552 5.46 6.47 19.33
CA THR A 552 6.80 5.93 19.58
C THR A 552 7.88 7.01 19.45
N THR A 553 7.75 7.91 18.47
CA THR A 553 8.66 9.05 18.27
C THR A 553 8.62 10.03 19.43
N ALA A 554 7.43 10.38 19.93
CA ALA A 554 7.29 11.30 21.07
C ALA A 554 7.90 10.72 22.36
N LEU A 555 7.73 9.40 22.56
CA LEU A 555 8.33 8.67 23.68
C LEU A 555 9.85 8.61 23.57
N ALA A 556 10.39 8.31 22.38
CA ALA A 556 11.84 8.30 22.14
C ALA A 556 12.48 9.67 22.36
N ALA A 557 11.74 10.76 22.10
CA ALA A 557 12.18 12.12 22.36
C ALA A 557 12.03 12.57 23.82
N GLY A 558 11.52 11.71 24.72
CA GLY A 558 11.28 12.02 26.13
C GLY A 558 10.15 13.03 26.38
N LYS A 559 9.26 13.22 25.39
CA LYS A 559 8.21 14.25 25.43
C LYS A 559 6.88 13.66 25.87
N LEU A 560 6.72 13.50 27.18
CA LEU A 560 5.60 12.75 27.76
C LEU A 560 4.22 13.33 27.43
N ASP A 561 4.06 14.66 27.35
CA ASP A 561 2.78 15.27 26.99
C ASP A 561 2.42 15.07 25.51
N GLU A 562 3.42 15.10 24.61
CA GLU A 562 3.24 14.77 23.19
C GLU A 562 2.90 13.28 23.02
N ALA A 563 3.52 12.40 23.82
CA ALA A 563 3.22 10.98 23.83
C ALA A 563 1.79 10.69 24.30
N LYS A 564 1.32 11.31 25.38
CA LYS A 564 -0.08 11.19 25.83
C LYS A 564 -1.07 11.67 24.77
N ALA A 565 -0.78 12.76 24.09
CA ALA A 565 -1.62 13.25 23.00
C ALA A 565 -1.64 12.29 21.79
N ALA A 566 -0.50 11.70 21.45
CA ALA A 566 -0.36 10.73 20.37
C ALA A 566 -1.05 9.39 20.68
N GLU A 567 -0.98 8.90 21.92
CA GLU A 567 -1.72 7.71 22.36
C GLU A 567 -3.22 7.93 22.26
N GLN A 568 -3.73 9.07 22.72
CA GLN A 568 -5.15 9.39 22.60
C GLN A 568 -5.59 9.46 21.13
N ALA A 569 -4.72 9.93 20.23
CA ALA A 569 -4.98 9.93 18.80
C ALA A 569 -5.01 8.49 18.23
N PHE A 570 -4.06 7.64 18.63
CA PHE A 570 -4.02 6.23 18.27
C PHE A 570 -5.26 5.46 18.77
N ARG A 571 -5.65 5.67 20.03
CA ARG A 571 -6.86 5.10 20.64
C ARG A 571 -8.13 5.52 19.90
N ARG A 572 -8.27 6.80 19.56
CA ARG A 572 -9.38 7.28 18.72
C ARG A 572 -9.41 6.59 17.37
N LEU A 573 -8.25 6.38 16.74
CA LEU A 573 -8.17 5.68 15.45
C LEU A 573 -8.46 4.18 15.57
N CYS A 574 -8.09 3.52 16.67
CA CYS A 574 -8.51 2.12 16.89
C CYS A 574 -10.03 2.02 16.96
N LEU A 575 -10.66 2.86 17.80
CA LEU A 575 -12.08 2.78 18.10
C LEU A 575 -12.99 3.35 16.99
N ALA A 576 -12.53 4.34 16.23
CA ALA A 576 -13.32 5.01 15.19
C ALA A 576 -12.81 4.76 13.76
N GLY A 577 -11.66 4.10 13.58
CA GLY A 577 -11.01 3.91 12.28
C GLY A 577 -11.63 2.81 11.42
N GLY A 578 -12.54 2.01 11.99
CA GLY A 578 -13.41 1.07 11.28
C GLY A 578 -12.75 -0.09 10.51
N ASP A 579 -11.41 -0.16 10.47
CA ASP A 579 -10.64 -1.26 9.87
C ASP A 579 -10.53 -2.51 10.78
N LEU A 580 -10.90 -2.39 12.06
CA LEU A 580 -10.90 -3.47 13.05
C LEU A 580 -12.32 -3.79 13.55
N THR A 581 -12.58 -5.01 13.98
CA THR A 581 -13.79 -5.34 14.75
C THR A 581 -13.82 -4.54 16.05
N GLU A 582 -14.99 -4.36 16.68
CA GLU A 582 -15.04 -3.61 17.95
C GLU A 582 -14.23 -4.31 19.04
N ARG A 583 -14.29 -5.65 19.08
CA ARG A 583 -13.48 -6.48 19.96
C ARG A 583 -11.98 -6.17 19.81
N ASP A 584 -11.48 -6.21 18.57
CA ASP A 584 -10.05 -6.08 18.33
C ASP A 584 -9.59 -4.62 18.41
N ALA A 585 -10.43 -3.66 18.01
CA ALA A 585 -10.20 -2.23 18.23
C ALA A 585 -10.01 -1.91 19.72
N THR A 586 -10.89 -2.44 20.57
CA THR A 586 -10.85 -2.23 22.02
C THR A 586 -9.61 -2.88 22.63
N ARG A 587 -9.29 -4.10 22.21
CA ARG A 587 -8.10 -4.82 22.66
C ARG A 587 -6.82 -4.08 22.29
N LEU A 588 -6.72 -3.62 21.04
CA LEU A 588 -5.54 -2.90 20.54
C LEU A 588 -5.32 -1.57 21.29
N ALA A 589 -6.40 -0.80 21.49
CA ALA A 589 -6.36 0.44 22.25
C ALA A 589 -5.87 0.21 23.69
N ALA A 590 -6.40 -0.81 24.37
CA ALA A 590 -5.98 -1.14 25.74
C ALA A 590 -4.50 -1.58 25.82
N LYS A 591 -3.99 -2.31 24.81
CA LYS A 591 -2.57 -2.67 24.75
C LYS A 591 -1.67 -1.45 24.55
N ALA A 592 -2.07 -0.47 23.74
CA ALA A 592 -1.35 0.79 23.57
C ALA A 592 -1.28 1.64 24.85
N GLU A 593 -2.43 1.82 25.52
CA GLU A 593 -2.52 2.57 26.78
C GLU A 593 -1.61 1.98 27.86
N ARG A 594 -1.65 0.65 28.05
CA ARG A 594 -0.79 -0.06 29.01
C ARG A 594 0.69 0.15 28.70
N LYS A 595 1.07 0.12 27.42
CA LYS A 595 2.47 0.30 27.01
C LYS A 595 2.96 1.72 27.27
N LEU A 596 2.11 2.74 27.07
CA LEU A 596 2.42 4.12 27.46
C LEU A 596 2.57 4.27 28.98
N ALA A 597 1.68 3.68 29.77
CA ALA A 597 1.74 3.79 31.23
C ALA A 597 3.03 3.20 31.81
N LEU A 598 3.49 2.05 31.28
CA LEU A 598 4.76 1.43 31.66
C LEU A 598 5.98 2.30 31.32
N LEU A 599 5.93 3.02 30.20
CA LEU A 599 7.00 3.94 29.77
C LEU A 599 7.00 5.26 30.58
N ALA A 600 5.84 5.71 31.03
CA ALA A 600 5.67 6.98 31.74
C ALA A 600 6.07 6.92 33.23
N ASP A 601 5.97 5.76 33.87
CA ASP A 601 6.23 5.61 35.31
C ASP A 601 7.74 5.58 35.65
N GLY A 602 8.61 5.47 34.64
CA GLY A 602 10.07 5.66 34.77
C GLY A 602 10.81 4.66 35.68
N THR A 603 10.10 3.68 36.23
CA THR A 603 10.60 2.65 37.17
C THR A 603 11.05 1.36 36.47
N THR A 604 10.80 1.24 35.17
CA THR A 604 11.19 0.10 34.31
C THR A 604 11.81 0.58 32.99
N GLU A 605 12.94 -0.01 32.60
CA GLU A 605 13.56 0.20 31.28
C GLU A 605 12.71 -0.51 30.23
N ALA A 606 11.79 0.24 29.61
CA ALA A 606 10.82 -0.33 28.68
C ALA A 606 11.43 -0.56 27.29
N PRO A 607 11.03 -1.64 26.59
CA PRO A 607 11.61 -2.03 25.30
C PRO A 607 11.34 -0.97 24.22
N PRO A 608 12.22 -0.84 23.21
CA PRO A 608 12.03 0.12 22.14
C PRO A 608 10.72 -0.18 21.40
N LEU A 609 9.89 0.85 21.24
CA LEU A 609 8.68 0.74 20.44
C LEU A 609 9.08 0.79 18.95
N GLU A 610 9.47 -0.34 18.37
CA GLU A 610 10.00 -0.36 16.99
C GLU A 610 8.91 -0.45 15.90
N SER A 611 7.76 -1.10 16.17
CA SER A 611 6.66 -1.20 15.19
C SER A 611 5.29 -1.47 15.83
N LEU A 612 4.21 -1.19 15.09
CA LEU A 612 2.83 -1.43 15.52
C LEU A 612 2.56 -2.91 15.86
N ARG A 613 3.22 -3.84 15.15
CA ARG A 613 3.12 -5.30 15.39
C ARG A 613 3.46 -5.67 16.84
N SER A 614 4.30 -4.87 17.52
CA SER A 614 4.70 -5.09 18.92
C SER A 614 3.58 -4.93 19.96
N LEU A 615 2.39 -4.50 19.55
CA LEU A 615 1.20 -4.55 20.40
C LEU A 615 0.59 -5.95 20.48
N ASP A 616 0.90 -6.83 19.54
CA ASP A 616 0.49 -8.23 19.49
C ASP A 616 -0.99 -8.47 19.79
N LEU A 617 -1.85 -8.13 18.82
CA LEU A 617 -3.29 -8.04 19.00
C LEU A 617 -3.96 -9.35 19.48
N TYR A 618 -3.46 -10.53 19.14
CA TYR A 618 -4.17 -11.80 19.41
C TYR A 618 -3.59 -12.64 20.55
N ASP A 619 -2.48 -12.24 21.15
CA ASP A 619 -1.71 -13.04 22.12
C ASP A 619 -2.31 -13.17 23.53
N ASP A 620 -3.61 -12.86 23.71
CA ASP A 620 -4.25 -12.95 25.02
C ASP A 620 -4.82 -14.38 25.26
N ALA A 621 -4.04 -15.23 25.92
CA ALA A 621 -4.52 -16.32 26.78
C ALA A 621 -4.24 -15.97 28.27
N PRO A 622 -4.95 -16.56 29.26
CA PRO A 622 -5.14 -15.96 30.58
C PRO A 622 -3.85 -15.86 31.45
N GLU A 623 -3.60 -14.66 31.97
CA GLU A 623 -2.73 -14.19 33.08
C GLU A 623 -1.31 -14.80 33.36
N ALA A 624 -0.30 -13.90 33.18
CA ALA A 624 0.95 -13.61 33.96
C ALA A 624 2.21 -14.53 33.86
N PRO A 625 3.46 -14.03 34.08
CA PRO A 625 4.09 -12.69 33.90
C PRO A 625 5.33 -12.70 32.94
N VAL A 626 5.73 -11.50 32.46
CA VAL A 626 6.88 -11.18 31.58
C VAL A 626 8.22 -11.48 32.27
N PRO A 627 9.27 -12.01 31.61
CA PRO A 627 10.35 -11.27 30.86
C PRO A 627 10.80 -12.02 29.57
N LEU A 628 11.85 -11.71 28.79
CA LEU A 628 12.37 -10.55 28.01
C LEU A 628 13.69 -11.04 27.34
N ASP A 629 13.94 -10.78 26.03
CA ASP A 629 15.24 -10.62 25.31
C ASP A 629 15.19 -11.26 23.91
N GLU A 630 15.39 -10.57 22.76
CA GLU A 630 16.55 -9.84 22.21
C GLU A 630 17.83 -10.69 22.17
N ASP A 631 18.36 -11.07 21.00
CA ASP A 631 19.81 -11.13 20.74
C ASP A 631 20.16 -11.37 19.24
N ALA A 632 20.97 -10.50 18.64
CA ALA A 632 21.36 -10.61 17.22
C ALA A 632 22.70 -9.94 16.92
N HIS A 633 23.78 -10.73 16.83
CA HIS A 633 25.13 -10.27 16.47
C HIS A 633 25.90 -11.22 15.58
N THR A 634 26.89 -10.65 14.89
CA THR A 634 27.91 -11.32 14.09
C THR A 634 29.30 -10.86 14.56
N ASP A 635 30.23 -11.80 14.78
CA ASP A 635 31.63 -11.57 15.18
C ASP A 635 32.43 -10.99 13.98
N PRO A 636 33.09 -9.82 14.11
CA PRO A 636 33.68 -9.09 12.99
C PRO A 636 34.98 -9.69 12.37
N GLU A 637 35.38 -10.92 12.71
CA GLU A 637 36.62 -11.53 12.19
C GLU A 637 36.47 -12.94 11.59
N ALA A 638 35.26 -13.43 11.32
CA ALA A 638 35.08 -14.70 10.60
C ALA A 638 35.10 -14.51 9.07
N PRO A 639 35.75 -15.38 8.28
CA PRO A 639 35.66 -15.33 6.82
C PRO A 639 34.21 -15.60 6.39
N LEU A 640 33.67 -14.74 5.50
CA LEU A 640 32.31 -14.86 4.98
C LEU A 640 32.15 -16.17 4.16
N PRO A 641 31.17 -17.04 4.47
CA PRO A 641 30.76 -18.08 3.54
C PRO A 641 29.89 -17.47 2.42
N GLU A 642 30.05 -17.97 1.20
CA GLU A 642 29.27 -17.55 0.02
C GLU A 642 27.77 -17.84 0.22
N ALA A 643 26.92 -16.85 -0.10
CA ALA A 643 25.47 -16.96 0.00
C ALA A 643 24.87 -17.76 -1.17
N PRO A 644 23.90 -18.67 -0.95
CA PRO A 644 23.11 -19.25 -2.02
C PRO A 644 21.97 -18.30 -2.45
N GLU A 645 21.63 -18.34 -3.74
CA GLU A 645 20.56 -17.58 -4.39
C GLU A 645 19.15 -17.93 -3.83
N PRO A 646 18.22 -16.96 -3.74
CA PRO A 646 16.89 -17.19 -3.17
C PRO A 646 15.94 -17.86 -4.16
N GLY A 647 15.66 -19.15 -3.93
CA GLY A 647 14.52 -19.87 -4.51
C GLY A 647 13.28 -19.79 -3.60
N LEU A 648 12.09 -19.71 -4.21
CA LEU A 648 10.82 -19.92 -3.52
C LEU A 648 10.79 -21.33 -2.89
N GLU A 649 10.89 -21.45 -1.57
CA GLU A 649 10.75 -22.75 -0.87
C GLU A 649 9.54 -22.77 0.08
N ALA A 650 8.81 -23.87 0.01
CA ALA A 650 7.82 -24.29 0.99
C ALA A 650 8.45 -24.37 2.40
N VAL A 651 7.67 -24.10 3.46
CA VAL A 651 8.12 -24.10 4.86
C VAL A 651 8.82 -25.43 5.19
N ARG A 652 10.16 -25.43 5.27
CA ARG A 652 10.97 -26.60 5.60
C ARG A 652 10.88 -26.90 7.11
N PRO A 653 10.68 -28.15 7.53
CA PRO A 653 10.70 -28.50 8.96
C PRO A 653 12.07 -28.25 9.59
N TRP A 654 12.12 -27.94 10.89
CA TRP A 654 13.36 -27.62 11.61
C TRP A 654 13.40 -28.23 13.03
N ARG A 655 14.61 -28.32 13.61
CA ARG A 655 14.87 -28.77 15.00
C ARG A 655 16.05 -28.04 15.65
N VAL A 656 16.18 -28.14 16.97
CA VAL A 656 17.35 -27.66 17.74
C VAL A 656 18.43 -28.73 17.82
N ALA A 657 19.70 -28.33 17.89
CA ALA A 657 20.83 -29.21 18.17
C ALA A 657 20.66 -30.00 19.48
N GLU A 658 20.85 -31.33 19.45
CA GLU A 658 20.63 -32.20 20.62
C GLU A 658 21.58 -31.84 21.77
N ALA A 659 22.82 -31.44 21.48
CA ALA A 659 23.79 -31.03 22.49
C ALA A 659 23.26 -29.86 23.36
N LEU A 660 22.55 -28.90 22.76
CA LEU A 660 21.95 -27.76 23.47
C LEU A 660 20.72 -28.18 24.29
N LEU A 661 19.95 -29.16 23.81
CA LEU A 661 18.84 -29.73 24.58
C LEU A 661 19.35 -30.46 25.84
N VAL A 662 20.49 -31.16 25.74
CA VAL A 662 21.16 -31.78 26.90
C VAL A 662 21.62 -30.72 27.89
N LEU A 663 22.24 -29.62 27.41
CA LEU A 663 22.68 -28.50 28.25
C LEU A 663 21.51 -27.90 29.04
N ARG A 664 20.43 -27.54 28.34
CA ARG A 664 19.23 -26.95 28.94
C ARG A 664 18.60 -27.88 29.99
N ARG A 665 18.61 -29.19 29.75
CA ARG A 665 18.13 -30.18 30.72
C ARG A 665 18.99 -30.20 31.98
N GLN A 666 20.32 -30.17 31.87
CA GLN A 666 21.22 -30.14 33.03
C GLN A 666 21.07 -28.83 33.82
N VAL A 667 20.93 -27.69 33.14
CA VAL A 667 20.68 -26.39 33.78
C VAL A 667 19.33 -26.41 34.52
N ASN A 668 18.27 -26.92 33.89
CA ASN A 668 16.95 -27.06 34.52
C ASN A 668 16.98 -28.02 35.72
N ALA A 669 17.79 -29.07 35.69
CA ALA A 669 17.92 -29.99 36.82
C ALA A 669 18.65 -29.34 38.01
N ARG A 670 19.64 -28.49 37.75
CA ARG A 670 20.40 -27.76 38.78
C ARG A 670 19.63 -26.56 39.34
N ALA A 671 18.81 -25.92 38.51
CA ALA A 671 18.02 -24.74 38.84
C ALA A 671 16.54 -24.94 38.43
N PRO A 672 15.79 -25.81 39.14
CA PRO A 672 14.44 -26.22 38.73
C PRO A 672 13.40 -25.10 38.78
N HIS A 673 13.67 -24.04 39.53
CA HIS A 673 12.78 -22.89 39.70
C HIS A 673 13.26 -21.63 38.98
N ARG A 674 14.30 -21.74 38.15
CA ARG A 674 14.79 -20.59 37.38
C ARG A 674 13.70 -20.05 36.45
N SER A 675 13.72 -18.74 36.27
CA SER A 675 13.03 -18.05 35.21
C SER A 675 13.48 -18.56 33.84
N LYS A 676 12.53 -18.62 32.89
CA LYS A 676 12.73 -19.01 31.48
C LYS A 676 12.39 -17.88 30.51
N ALA A 677 12.28 -16.68 31.05
CA ALA A 677 11.99 -15.42 30.40
C ALA A 677 12.67 -15.18 29.04
N SER A 678 13.94 -15.55 29.01
CA SER A 678 14.88 -15.20 27.96
C SER A 678 15.41 -16.49 27.32
N ASP A 679 14.73 -17.63 27.51
CA ASP A 679 15.10 -18.87 26.85
C ASP A 679 14.68 -18.81 25.38
N GLY A 680 15.66 -18.90 24.48
CA GLY A 680 15.45 -18.78 23.03
C GLY A 680 16.14 -19.90 22.27
N THR A 681 15.53 -20.36 21.17
CA THR A 681 16.19 -21.31 20.24
C THR A 681 16.07 -20.89 18.79
N ILE A 682 14.88 -20.58 18.27
CA ILE A 682 14.71 -20.18 16.86
C ILE A 682 14.47 -18.66 16.72
N GLY A 683 15.08 -18.06 15.71
CA GLY A 683 14.80 -16.67 15.30
C GLY A 683 13.50 -16.54 14.50
N ASP A 684 12.84 -15.38 14.57
CA ASP A 684 11.61 -15.13 13.82
C ASP A 684 11.85 -15.03 12.28
N ALA A 685 10.77 -14.90 11.50
CA ALA A 685 10.86 -14.79 10.03
C ALA A 685 11.62 -13.54 9.54
N ALA A 686 11.81 -12.51 10.38
CA ALA A 686 12.67 -11.36 10.08
C ALA A 686 14.15 -11.61 10.45
N HIS A 687 14.41 -12.53 11.37
CA HIS A 687 15.74 -13.03 11.72
C HIS A 687 16.32 -13.97 10.64
N ALA A 688 15.46 -14.64 9.86
CA ALA A 688 15.83 -15.48 8.72
C ALA A 688 16.53 -14.73 7.57
N VAL A 689 16.51 -13.39 7.55
CA VAL A 689 17.19 -12.57 6.54
C VAL A 689 18.65 -12.26 6.93
N ARG A 690 19.11 -12.72 8.10
CA ARG A 690 20.44 -12.41 8.68
C ARG A 690 21.28 -13.69 8.89
N THR A 691 22.60 -13.57 8.90
CA THR A 691 23.49 -14.67 9.30
C THR A 691 23.48 -14.83 10.83
N SER A 692 22.74 -15.82 11.35
CA SER A 692 22.64 -16.14 12.78
C SER A 692 22.54 -17.65 13.01
N ASP A 693 23.10 -18.14 14.11
CA ASP A 693 23.03 -19.56 14.51
C ASP A 693 21.64 -19.95 15.08
N HIS A 694 20.75 -18.98 15.31
CA HIS A 694 19.32 -19.19 15.63
C HIS A 694 18.45 -19.52 14.41
N ASN A 695 19.02 -19.49 13.22
CA ASN A 695 18.33 -19.86 11.99
C ASN A 695 18.68 -21.32 11.63
N PRO A 696 17.73 -22.06 11.03
CA PRO A 696 17.90 -23.48 10.74
C PRO A 696 18.71 -23.72 9.45
N TRP A 697 19.89 -23.09 9.33
CA TRP A 697 20.71 -23.09 8.11
C TRP A 697 21.36 -24.44 7.79
N ILE A 698 21.64 -25.24 8.82
CA ILE A 698 22.26 -26.55 8.64
C ILE A 698 21.16 -27.54 8.25
N VAL A 699 21.29 -28.13 7.08
CA VAL A 699 20.30 -29.10 6.57
C VAL A 699 20.77 -30.51 6.86
N ASP A 700 20.08 -31.21 7.75
CA ASP A 700 20.31 -32.61 8.09
C ASP A 700 19.11 -33.46 7.66
N ALA A 701 19.32 -34.37 6.69
CA ALA A 701 18.27 -35.24 6.14
C ALA A 701 16.97 -34.49 5.74
N GLY A 702 17.10 -33.28 5.19
CA GLY A 702 15.97 -32.46 4.75
C GLY A 702 15.32 -31.60 5.85
N THR A 703 15.80 -31.67 7.09
CA THR A 703 15.36 -30.86 8.23
C THR A 703 16.41 -29.80 8.55
N GLY A 704 15.99 -28.55 8.77
CA GLY A 704 16.91 -27.50 9.20
C GLY A 704 17.29 -27.60 10.69
N VAL A 705 18.53 -27.32 11.06
CA VAL A 705 19.07 -27.48 12.42
C VAL A 705 19.53 -26.13 12.95
N VAL A 706 19.03 -25.77 14.13
CA VAL A 706 19.36 -24.54 14.86
C VAL A 706 20.45 -24.83 15.89
N THR A 707 21.53 -24.05 15.86
CA THR A 707 22.77 -24.29 16.65
C THR A 707 23.05 -23.21 17.70
N GLY A 708 22.16 -22.23 17.86
CA GLY A 708 22.16 -21.24 18.94
C GLY A 708 21.07 -21.50 19.99
N MET A 709 21.36 -21.23 21.25
CA MET A 709 20.39 -21.24 22.35
C MET A 709 20.73 -20.19 23.40
N ASP A 710 19.69 -19.53 23.88
CA ASP A 710 19.76 -18.56 24.97
C ASP A 710 19.21 -19.19 26.26
N LEU A 711 19.89 -18.92 27.38
CA LEU A 711 19.46 -19.34 28.71
C LEU A 711 19.39 -18.14 29.66
N THR A 712 18.22 -17.95 30.27
CA THR A 712 17.92 -16.84 31.17
C THR A 712 18.92 -16.73 32.33
N HIS A 713 19.40 -15.52 32.60
CA HIS A 713 20.13 -15.18 33.83
C HIS A 713 19.13 -14.98 34.97
N ASP A 714 19.11 -15.93 35.91
CA ASP A 714 18.28 -15.89 37.09
C ASP A 714 19.04 -16.45 38.31
N PRO A 715 19.95 -15.67 38.91
CA PRO A 715 20.71 -16.10 40.08
C PRO A 715 19.80 -16.38 41.28
N ALA A 716 18.64 -15.71 41.39
CA ALA A 716 17.68 -15.94 42.47
C ALA A 716 17.00 -17.32 42.36
N GLY A 717 16.72 -17.77 41.13
CA GLY A 717 16.25 -19.12 40.83
C GLY A 717 17.35 -20.19 40.69
N GLY A 718 18.61 -19.83 40.94
CA GLY A 718 19.76 -20.73 40.94
C GLY A 718 20.51 -20.86 39.60
N CYS A 719 20.19 -20.03 38.61
CA CYS A 719 20.81 -20.01 37.28
C CYS A 719 21.61 -18.71 37.06
N ASP A 720 22.82 -18.64 37.61
CA ASP A 720 23.74 -17.52 37.31
C ASP A 720 24.41 -17.73 35.95
N ALA A 721 23.94 -17.01 34.94
CA ALA A 721 24.50 -17.04 33.58
C ALA A 721 26.00 -16.71 33.49
N GLY A 722 26.54 -15.89 34.39
CA GLY A 722 27.98 -15.60 34.45
C GLY A 722 28.78 -16.79 34.97
N ALA A 723 28.29 -17.44 36.03
CA ALA A 723 28.89 -18.67 36.53
C ALA A 723 28.81 -19.81 35.50
N LEU A 724 27.67 -19.92 34.79
CA LEU A 724 27.47 -20.88 33.70
C LEU A 724 28.44 -20.62 32.53
N ALA A 725 28.54 -19.38 32.07
CA ALA A 725 29.45 -19.01 30.98
C ALA A 725 30.92 -19.28 31.35
N GLU A 726 31.32 -18.99 32.58
CA GLU A 726 32.66 -19.26 33.07
C GLU A 726 32.94 -20.77 33.23
N ALA A 727 31.97 -21.55 33.72
CA ALA A 727 32.08 -23.01 33.78
C ALA A 727 32.28 -23.62 32.38
N LEU A 728 31.51 -23.16 31.38
CA LEU A 728 31.66 -23.58 29.99
C LEU A 728 33.03 -23.18 29.42
N ARG A 729 33.52 -21.97 29.72
CA ARG A 729 34.84 -21.50 29.29
C ARG A 729 35.98 -22.31 29.90
N ALA A 730 35.88 -22.62 31.20
CA ALA A 730 36.88 -23.40 31.92
C ALA A 730 36.86 -24.87 31.52
N GLY A 731 35.68 -25.43 31.23
CA GLY A 731 35.49 -26.81 30.77
C GLY A 731 36.01 -27.08 29.35
N ARG A 732 36.14 -26.03 28.52
CA ARG A 732 36.69 -26.10 27.15
C ARG A 732 36.05 -27.18 26.27
N ASP A 733 34.74 -27.35 26.40
CA ASP A 733 34.00 -28.38 25.69
C ASP A 733 34.12 -28.19 24.17
N PRO A 734 34.58 -29.20 23.40
CA PRO A 734 34.87 -29.06 21.98
C PRO A 734 33.64 -28.72 21.13
N ARG A 735 32.42 -28.94 21.65
CA ARG A 735 31.16 -28.62 20.96
C ARG A 735 30.93 -27.12 20.80
N ILE A 736 31.54 -26.29 21.65
CA ILE A 736 31.33 -24.85 21.65
C ILE A 736 31.94 -24.20 20.39
N LYS A 737 31.12 -23.43 19.69
CA LYS A 737 31.55 -22.48 18.65
C LYS A 737 31.94 -21.16 19.33
N TYR A 738 31.01 -20.53 20.03
CA TYR A 738 31.23 -19.37 20.90
C TYR A 738 30.15 -19.24 21.98
N VAL A 739 30.45 -18.44 23.01
CA VAL A 739 29.52 -18.05 24.07
C VAL A 739 29.65 -16.55 24.29
N ILE A 740 28.50 -15.88 24.47
CA ILE A 740 28.45 -14.45 24.73
C ILE A 740 27.70 -14.20 26.04
N TRP A 741 28.30 -13.39 26.90
CA TRP A 741 27.72 -12.96 28.18
C TRP A 741 28.27 -11.58 28.55
N ASN A 742 27.38 -10.68 28.96
CA ASN A 742 27.66 -9.38 29.55
C ASN A 742 28.69 -8.54 28.79
N ARG A 743 28.44 -8.31 27.49
CA ARG A 743 29.31 -7.61 26.55
C ARG A 743 30.70 -8.25 26.39
N GLN A 744 30.81 -9.54 26.66
CA GLN A 744 32.02 -10.32 26.43
C GLN A 744 31.70 -11.56 25.59
N ILE A 745 32.66 -11.98 24.76
CA ILE A 745 32.57 -13.18 23.94
C ILE A 745 33.85 -14.01 24.09
N PHE A 746 33.72 -15.33 24.19
CA PHE A 746 34.84 -16.26 23.96
C PHE A 746 34.45 -17.29 22.91
N SER A 747 35.45 -17.90 22.26
CA SER A 747 35.23 -18.94 21.25
C SER A 747 36.26 -20.05 21.38
N ALA A 748 36.02 -21.17 20.71
CA ALA A 748 37.01 -22.25 20.64
C ALA A 748 38.10 -22.02 19.58
N THR A 749 37.96 -21.00 18.73
CA THR A 749 38.78 -20.80 17.51
C THR A 749 39.51 -19.46 17.46
N VAL A 750 38.83 -18.36 17.79
CA VAL A 750 39.39 -17.00 17.82
C VAL A 750 39.87 -16.68 19.23
N ASN A 751 41.20 -16.57 19.39
CA ASN A 751 41.89 -16.46 20.68
C ASN A 751 41.30 -17.44 21.72
N PRO A 752 41.45 -18.75 21.50
CA PRO A 752 40.63 -19.77 22.13
C PRO A 752 40.50 -19.61 23.64
N TRP A 753 39.26 -19.68 24.13
CA TRP A 753 38.90 -19.67 25.55
C TRP A 753 39.25 -18.37 26.31
N THR A 754 39.53 -17.29 25.58
CA THR A 754 39.83 -15.98 26.15
C THR A 754 38.62 -15.05 25.99
N TRP A 755 38.26 -14.35 27.07
CA TRP A 755 37.23 -13.31 27.02
C TRP A 755 37.70 -12.12 26.18
N ARG A 756 36.86 -11.71 25.24
CA ARG A 756 37.07 -10.54 24.38
C ARG A 756 35.88 -9.60 24.51
N SER A 757 36.08 -8.32 24.23
CA SER A 757 35.00 -7.34 24.18
C SER A 757 34.03 -7.67 23.06
N TYR A 758 32.74 -7.57 23.36
CA TYR A 758 31.67 -7.78 22.41
C TYR A 758 30.95 -6.46 22.09
N THR A 759 30.92 -6.12 20.81
CA THR A 759 30.40 -4.83 20.32
C THR A 759 28.97 -4.91 19.79
N GLY A 760 28.27 -6.00 20.09
CA GLY A 760 26.89 -6.17 19.72
C GLY A 760 25.92 -5.13 20.31
N ARG A 761 24.90 -4.76 19.52
CA ARG A 761 23.65 -4.07 19.90
C ARG A 761 22.99 -4.62 21.19
N ASN A 762 22.75 -5.92 21.30
CA ASN A 762 22.37 -6.57 22.55
C ASN A 762 23.61 -6.90 23.42
N PRO A 763 23.63 -6.44 24.68
CA PRO A 763 24.70 -6.73 25.63
C PRO A 763 24.77 -8.15 26.22
N HIS A 764 23.80 -9.05 26.03
CA HIS A 764 23.72 -10.38 26.67
C HIS A 764 23.88 -10.33 28.20
N ASN A 765 23.22 -9.41 28.89
CA ASN A 765 23.34 -9.24 30.34
C ASN A 765 22.15 -9.80 31.13
N LYS A 766 21.17 -10.37 30.43
CA LYS A 766 19.93 -10.94 30.96
C LYS A 766 19.74 -12.40 30.55
N HIS A 767 20.49 -12.89 29.56
CA HIS A 767 20.67 -14.30 29.24
C HIS A 767 22.09 -14.54 28.72
N VAL A 768 22.54 -15.79 28.80
CA VAL A 768 23.77 -16.22 28.11
C VAL A 768 23.40 -16.88 26.79
N HIS A 769 24.08 -16.49 25.72
CA HIS A 769 23.95 -17.10 24.41
C HIS A 769 25.05 -18.14 24.20
N ILE A 770 24.66 -19.35 23.81
CA ILE A 770 25.57 -20.46 23.53
C ILE A 770 25.35 -20.95 22.11
N SER A 771 26.42 -20.96 21.31
CA SER A 771 26.42 -21.53 19.96
C SER A 771 27.34 -22.75 19.88
N VAL A 772 26.86 -23.83 19.24
CA VAL A 772 27.63 -25.06 18.99
C VAL A 772 28.13 -25.14 17.55
N ARG A 773 29.14 -25.97 17.31
CA ARG A 773 29.72 -26.16 15.97
C ARG A 773 28.71 -26.78 15.00
N GLU A 774 28.89 -26.48 13.72
CA GLU A 774 27.95 -26.82 12.65
C GLU A 774 28.04 -28.26 12.14
N ASP A 775 29.04 -29.02 12.58
CA ASP A 775 29.20 -30.41 12.19
C ASP A 775 28.43 -31.36 13.13
N LYS A 776 27.82 -32.40 12.55
CA LYS A 776 26.87 -33.28 13.22
C LYS A 776 27.44 -33.97 14.46
N ASP A 777 28.72 -34.33 14.39
CA ASP A 777 29.42 -34.99 15.49
C ASP A 777 29.58 -34.08 16.72
N HIS A 778 29.38 -32.75 16.60
CA HIS A 778 29.37 -31.83 17.72
C HIS A 778 27.96 -31.35 18.09
N TYR A 779 27.11 -30.92 17.13
CA TYR A 779 25.78 -30.40 17.48
C TYR A 779 24.80 -31.46 17.97
N ASP A 780 24.96 -32.73 17.56
CA ASP A 780 24.15 -33.86 18.04
C ASP A 780 24.86 -34.72 19.11
N GLN A 781 26.02 -34.28 19.62
CA GLN A 781 26.73 -35.00 20.66
C GLN A 781 26.02 -34.86 22.01
N ALA A 782 25.25 -35.88 22.36
CA ALA A 782 24.37 -35.91 23.54
C ALA A 782 25.07 -36.21 24.89
N SER A 783 26.40 -36.15 24.96
CA SER A 783 27.13 -36.32 26.23
C SER A 783 26.85 -35.17 27.20
N GLU A 784 26.85 -35.46 28.50
CA GLU A 784 26.66 -34.43 29.53
C GLU A 784 27.72 -33.33 29.45
N TRP A 785 27.30 -32.08 29.67
CA TRP A 785 28.17 -30.92 29.80
C TRP A 785 28.81 -30.89 31.18
N SER A 786 30.09 -30.50 31.22
CA SER A 786 30.83 -30.26 32.46
C SER A 786 30.49 -28.86 32.97
N LEU A 787 29.44 -28.78 33.79
CA LEU A 787 28.92 -27.54 34.39
C LEU A 787 29.30 -27.41 35.85
#